data_AF-A0A7Y2SRS2-F1
#
_entry.id   AF-A0A7Y2SRS2-F1
#
_cell.length_a   1.000
_cell.length_b   1.000
_cell.length_c   1.000
_cell.angle_alpha   90.00
_cell.angle_beta   90.00
_cell.angle_gamma   90.00
#
_symmetry.space_group_name_H-M   'P 1'
#
loop_
_entity.id
_entity.type
_entity.pdbx_description
1 polymer ?
#
loop_
_entity_poly.entity_id
_entity_poly.type
_entity_poly.pdbx_seq_one_letter_code
_entity_poly.pdbx_strand_id
1 'polypeptide(L)'
;MSRHQHLTELLDKLNSHLTRLADSLEEAALALRIDTTLPDHQLAQQIDAARTDLAELAGQANAQAAHYGLAIDAQSLTSLPAVIALITQITAASLVLEEEQAQARQWLAQVQNLRYNGGSDFEPLAKVQAEAQRLTTALDAGDMTDLPLIIAGTHPLVSLVRLVTEREQLTFEEMDLLDARVRQDLNRMLAVAATSGRLTLVVPIVLMETPQAESHPPIDDTDGNLPRDEVALFNQGNESPNQSEITPDLRGLADTAIANDPDSGITRETTSITTDDQELQELMVVAEDVTEASDGEIPLGEEGCEVADLADLLDALQPLAMVTSEMSGRSWRATPTVISPNETTTESLLNDQSDHEVMEITNETGTAVSKRPILRGIEAPPEGIAERIAYELVMDNTQDRSAAMEQIVWQLLSDNRGGLAYHLVRHLHAQGEALIATPEVVRAVLLGATVCYDIGDTASLLRNDFSLFSPLNNEQDDEMLTTAVILRAASAIRPALLAPNTGAHTILQSLPSCPGLARFSDYCAVIASYGANLKPLNTTNLLLAHDKASWQTELDALQREVRVWSSQANFRTIKFERASRVWKFWQQPNGLIARLMKIVQENDSTQLDLVRHEINRLSDLEEIRHEVHTTERRAIGQTQRGIDPITGAALTQIRQYAGQALDFARRWVVLHSSRPDSKRDYLQQQAEQLRAQVVELQSAVLAELDHYATHQSPLKPPLAAAIACCRRTITHISTLFEEMSELQTEEVLPRYTLHFDLLRSTSITTNDDWEPTLPSDQFELALLDAIIRLCLPWGTVLEEWSVLRDHEMTGRIITGLTALSYPQEEIAQLEQRRSRHLEECRDALHSDIEVTRREIESAVAYGILRETERLNLIADIQAIENELPNTRLFIASHTKLVDIRQDIADERQRRLESTRQRLTSSKIGPDHPAYTRINALLADGDDLTANEYIDMASDGRPLPDPQPERDLFDAFFPDVVMKLSHFLENDAPPRYVERLTNEMRAFAKGNRRN
;
A
#
# COMPACT_ATOMS: atom_id res chain seq x y z
N MET A 1 10.26 -34.36 -2.05
CA MET A 1 8.78 -34.32 -2.07
C MET A 1 8.29 -34.78 -0.72
N SER A 2 7.45 -33.98 -0.06
CA SER A 2 6.80 -34.36 1.21
C SER A 2 5.76 -35.46 0.94
N ARG A 3 5.49 -36.30 1.95
CA ARG A 3 4.58 -37.46 1.77
C ARG A 3 3.17 -37.07 1.35
N HIS A 4 2.69 -35.90 1.79
CA HIS A 4 1.40 -35.32 1.36
C HIS A 4 1.38 -34.97 -0.14
N GLN A 5 2.48 -34.41 -0.70
CA GLN A 5 2.55 -33.98 -2.11
C GLN A 5 2.31 -35.16 -3.07
N HIS A 6 2.76 -36.35 -2.68
CA HIS A 6 2.54 -37.57 -3.46
C HIS A 6 1.07 -38.02 -3.48
N LEU A 7 0.33 -37.83 -2.37
CA LEU A 7 -1.11 -38.11 -2.35
C LEU A 7 -1.90 -37.11 -3.21
N THR A 8 -1.52 -35.84 -3.20
CA THR A 8 -2.13 -34.82 -4.07
C THR A 8 -1.91 -35.12 -5.55
N GLU A 9 -0.68 -35.46 -5.94
CA GLU A 9 -0.34 -35.85 -7.33
C GLU A 9 -1.12 -37.10 -7.80
N LEU A 10 -1.30 -38.09 -6.92
CA LEU A 10 -2.11 -39.27 -7.22
C LEU A 10 -3.61 -38.93 -7.32
N LEU A 11 -4.11 -38.00 -6.52
CA LEU A 11 -5.49 -37.50 -6.60
C LEU A 11 -5.74 -36.76 -7.92
N ASP A 12 -4.82 -35.89 -8.35
CA ASP A 12 -4.92 -35.16 -9.63
C ASP A 12 -4.87 -36.12 -10.83
N LYS A 13 -4.03 -37.15 -10.75
CA LYS A 13 -3.95 -38.23 -11.76
C LYS A 13 -5.26 -39.02 -11.83
N LEU A 14 -5.86 -39.37 -10.69
CA LEU A 14 -7.15 -40.05 -10.61
C LEU A 14 -8.28 -39.17 -11.17
N ASN A 15 -8.32 -37.89 -10.78
CA ASN A 15 -9.31 -36.92 -11.28
C ASN A 15 -9.23 -36.81 -12.81
N SER A 16 -8.01 -36.67 -13.35
CA SER A 16 -7.73 -36.67 -14.79
C SER A 16 -8.08 -37.98 -15.51
N HIS A 17 -8.21 -39.11 -14.80
CA HIS A 17 -8.68 -40.37 -15.34
C HIS A 17 -10.22 -40.41 -15.34
N LEU A 18 -10.86 -39.96 -14.25
CA LEU A 18 -12.30 -39.89 -14.08
C LEU A 18 -12.97 -38.91 -15.05
N THR A 19 -12.35 -37.76 -15.38
CA THR A 19 -12.88 -36.84 -16.40
C THR A 19 -12.96 -37.52 -17.76
N ARG A 20 -11.88 -38.18 -18.20
CA ARG A 20 -11.84 -38.93 -19.48
C ARG A 20 -12.82 -40.10 -19.49
N LEU A 21 -13.05 -40.73 -18.34
CA LEU A 21 -14.08 -41.76 -18.20
C LEU A 21 -15.50 -41.17 -18.34
N ALA A 22 -15.76 -39.99 -17.77
CA ALA A 22 -17.03 -39.28 -17.91
C ALA A 22 -17.32 -38.90 -19.37
N ASP A 23 -16.34 -38.33 -20.07
CA ASP A 23 -16.45 -38.02 -21.51
C ASP A 23 -16.77 -39.30 -22.31
N SER A 24 -16.06 -40.39 -22.04
CA SER A 24 -16.24 -41.69 -22.71
C SER A 24 -17.62 -42.33 -22.40
N LEU A 25 -18.14 -42.13 -21.19
CA LEU A 25 -19.49 -42.55 -20.79
C LEU A 25 -20.58 -41.70 -21.47
N GLU A 26 -20.36 -40.41 -21.63
CA GLU A 26 -21.29 -39.50 -22.34
C GLU A 26 -21.33 -39.83 -23.85
N GLU A 27 -20.18 -40.03 -24.49
CA GLU A 27 -20.10 -40.50 -25.88
C GLU A 27 -20.81 -41.86 -26.07
N ALA A 28 -20.58 -42.82 -25.17
CA ALA A 28 -21.24 -44.12 -25.21
C ALA A 28 -22.77 -44.02 -25.01
N ALA A 29 -23.22 -43.13 -24.11
CA ALA A 29 -24.64 -42.85 -23.91
C ALA A 29 -25.29 -42.16 -25.12
N LEU A 30 -24.55 -41.28 -25.82
CA LEU A 30 -24.96 -40.66 -27.08
C LEU A 30 -25.08 -41.69 -28.21
N ALA A 31 -24.09 -42.58 -28.36
CA ALA A 31 -24.10 -43.65 -29.35
C ALA A 31 -25.27 -44.63 -29.14
N LEU A 32 -25.51 -45.06 -27.88
CA LEU A 32 -26.68 -45.86 -27.50
C LEU A 32 -28.01 -45.17 -27.83
N ARG A 33 -28.07 -43.84 -27.67
CA ARG A 33 -29.27 -43.02 -27.88
C ARG A 33 -29.58 -42.72 -29.35
N ILE A 34 -28.57 -42.72 -30.21
CA ILE A 34 -28.72 -42.42 -31.65
C ILE A 34 -28.78 -43.71 -32.49
N ASP A 35 -27.79 -44.60 -32.36
CA ASP A 35 -27.57 -45.72 -33.29
C ASP A 35 -27.88 -47.10 -32.68
N THR A 36 -28.23 -47.18 -31.38
CA THR A 36 -28.50 -48.43 -30.63
C THR A 36 -27.33 -49.43 -30.62
N THR A 37 -26.11 -48.95 -30.82
CA THR A 37 -24.88 -49.74 -30.71
C THR A 37 -24.50 -49.99 -29.25
N LEU A 38 -23.96 -51.18 -28.96
CA LEU A 38 -23.44 -51.51 -27.63
C LEU A 38 -22.11 -50.78 -27.35
N PRO A 39 -21.85 -50.33 -26.12
CA PRO A 39 -20.56 -49.73 -25.74
C PRO A 39 -19.38 -50.71 -25.93
N ASP A 40 -18.21 -50.16 -26.25
CA ASP A 40 -16.99 -50.95 -26.43
C ASP A 40 -16.47 -51.53 -25.10
N HIS A 41 -15.85 -52.71 -25.17
CA HIS A 41 -15.21 -53.40 -24.04
C HIS A 41 -14.09 -52.55 -23.41
N GLN A 42 -13.51 -51.60 -24.14
CA GLN A 42 -12.56 -50.63 -23.58
C GLN A 42 -13.16 -49.81 -22.43
N LEU A 43 -14.45 -49.47 -22.47
CA LEU A 43 -15.12 -48.69 -21.44
C LEU A 43 -15.20 -49.46 -20.11
N ALA A 44 -15.49 -50.76 -20.16
CA ALA A 44 -15.49 -51.62 -18.97
C ALA A 44 -14.08 -51.71 -18.34
N GLN A 45 -13.03 -51.79 -19.16
CA GLN A 45 -11.64 -51.80 -18.68
C GLN A 45 -11.24 -50.47 -18.03
N GLN A 46 -11.72 -49.33 -18.55
CA GLN A 46 -11.47 -48.01 -17.94
C GLN A 46 -12.18 -47.87 -16.57
N ILE A 47 -13.40 -48.41 -16.43
CA ILE A 47 -14.13 -48.41 -15.14
C ILE A 47 -13.36 -49.23 -14.09
N ASP A 48 -12.91 -50.44 -14.41
CA ASP A 48 -12.16 -51.27 -13.46
C ASP A 48 -10.75 -50.73 -13.16
N ALA A 49 -10.11 -50.06 -14.12
CA ALA A 49 -8.87 -49.33 -13.88
C ALA A 49 -9.08 -48.18 -12.87
N ALA A 50 -10.09 -47.33 -13.08
CA ALA A 50 -10.41 -46.24 -12.15
C ALA A 50 -10.78 -46.72 -10.74
N ARG A 51 -11.45 -47.88 -10.61
CA ARG A 51 -11.71 -48.53 -9.31
C ARG A 51 -10.44 -49.04 -8.63
N THR A 52 -9.47 -49.52 -9.42
CA THR A 52 -8.17 -49.97 -8.91
C THR A 52 -7.34 -48.79 -8.43
N ASP A 53 -7.26 -47.71 -9.23
CA ASP A 53 -6.57 -46.46 -8.87
C ASP A 53 -7.14 -45.85 -7.57
N LEU A 54 -8.46 -45.82 -7.41
CA LEU A 54 -9.13 -45.33 -6.19
C LEU A 54 -8.81 -46.20 -4.96
N ALA A 55 -8.79 -47.53 -5.11
CA ALA A 55 -8.46 -48.45 -4.02
C ALA A 55 -6.99 -48.32 -3.58
N GLU A 56 -6.07 -48.09 -4.53
CA GLU A 56 -4.67 -47.80 -4.22
C GLU A 56 -4.53 -46.47 -3.47
N LEU A 57 -5.15 -45.39 -3.95
CA LEU A 57 -5.12 -44.08 -3.29
C LEU A 57 -5.68 -44.14 -1.86
N ALA A 58 -6.81 -44.81 -1.66
CA ALA A 58 -7.41 -45.01 -0.33
C ALA A 58 -6.47 -45.79 0.61
N GLY A 59 -5.79 -46.82 0.11
CA GLY A 59 -4.80 -47.59 0.87
C GLY A 59 -3.59 -46.77 1.27
N GLN A 60 -3.05 -45.96 0.36
CA GLN A 60 -1.91 -45.08 0.63
C GLN A 60 -2.28 -43.94 1.60
N ALA A 61 -3.45 -43.31 1.43
CA ALA A 61 -3.94 -42.26 2.33
C ALA A 61 -4.11 -42.81 3.77
N ASN A 62 -4.73 -43.98 3.92
CA ASN A 62 -4.90 -44.62 5.24
C ASN A 62 -3.56 -44.98 5.91
N ALA A 63 -2.56 -45.43 5.13
CA ALA A 63 -1.22 -45.69 5.64
C ALA A 63 -0.49 -44.42 6.11
N GLN A 64 -0.73 -43.27 5.46
CA GLN A 64 -0.20 -41.98 5.92
C GLN A 64 -0.97 -41.40 7.11
N ALA A 65 -2.29 -41.57 7.18
CA ALA A 65 -3.14 -41.14 8.29
C ALA A 65 -2.62 -41.64 9.66
N ALA A 66 -2.21 -42.91 9.71
CA ALA A 66 -1.63 -43.54 10.89
C ALA A 66 -0.32 -42.88 11.38
N HIS A 67 0.44 -42.21 10.49
CA HIS A 67 1.65 -41.48 10.86
C HIS A 67 1.36 -40.17 11.61
N TYR A 68 0.20 -39.56 11.35
CA TYR A 68 -0.29 -38.33 11.97
C TYR A 68 -1.28 -38.59 13.12
N GLY A 69 -1.42 -39.85 13.57
CA GLY A 69 -2.31 -40.22 14.67
C GLY A 69 -3.81 -40.18 14.35
N LEU A 70 -4.20 -40.05 13.07
CA LEU A 70 -5.59 -40.02 12.64
C LEU A 70 -6.19 -41.44 12.67
N ALA A 71 -7.10 -41.69 13.63
CA ALA A 71 -7.76 -42.98 13.80
C ALA A 71 -8.99 -43.11 12.90
N ILE A 72 -8.91 -43.96 11.87
CA ILE A 72 -9.93 -44.10 10.83
C ILE A 72 -10.26 -45.58 10.59
N ASP A 73 -11.54 -45.88 10.43
CA ASP A 73 -12.00 -47.21 10.01
C ASP A 73 -11.83 -47.36 8.49
N ALA A 74 -10.99 -48.31 8.07
CA ALA A 74 -10.75 -48.62 6.67
C ALA A 74 -12.02 -49.02 5.89
N GLN A 75 -13.10 -49.43 6.57
CA GLN A 75 -14.40 -49.74 5.95
C GLN A 75 -15.18 -48.49 5.54
N SER A 76 -14.79 -47.30 6.01
CA SER A 76 -15.44 -46.02 5.65
C SER A 76 -14.90 -45.38 4.36
N LEU A 77 -13.75 -45.84 3.86
CA LEU A 77 -13.06 -45.29 2.68
C LEU A 77 -13.58 -45.90 1.35
N THR A 78 -14.91 -46.06 1.24
CA THR A 78 -15.58 -46.66 0.07
C THR A 78 -15.99 -45.63 -0.99
N SER A 79 -15.87 -44.33 -0.70
CA SER A 79 -16.25 -43.24 -1.61
C SER A 79 -15.11 -42.23 -1.82
N LEU A 80 -15.04 -41.66 -3.02
CA LEU A 80 -14.04 -40.64 -3.36
C LEU A 80 -14.11 -39.40 -2.44
N PRO A 81 -15.28 -38.87 -2.03
CA PRO A 81 -15.34 -37.78 -1.06
C PRO A 81 -14.73 -38.11 0.31
N ALA A 82 -14.86 -39.35 0.79
CA ALA A 82 -14.24 -39.78 2.05
C ALA A 82 -12.70 -39.83 1.93
N VAL A 83 -12.17 -40.29 0.79
CA VAL A 83 -10.73 -40.30 0.51
C VAL A 83 -10.19 -38.87 0.37
N ILE A 84 -10.92 -37.96 -0.30
CA ILE A 84 -10.55 -36.54 -0.40
C ILE A 84 -10.52 -35.88 0.99
N ALA A 85 -11.58 -36.05 1.79
CA ALA A 85 -11.65 -35.51 3.15
C ALA A 85 -10.48 -35.99 4.03
N LEU A 86 -10.08 -37.26 3.87
CA LEU A 86 -8.89 -37.80 4.54
C LEU A 86 -7.60 -37.14 4.05
N ILE A 87 -7.39 -37.01 2.74
CA ILE A 87 -6.20 -36.33 2.20
C ILE A 87 -6.13 -34.89 2.71
N THR A 88 -7.24 -34.15 2.75
CA THR A 88 -7.30 -32.81 3.35
C THR A 88 -6.90 -32.78 4.83
N GLN A 89 -7.37 -33.75 5.64
CA GLN A 89 -6.98 -33.86 7.04
C GLN A 89 -5.49 -34.19 7.22
N ILE A 90 -4.92 -35.06 6.38
CA ILE A 90 -3.48 -35.37 6.36
C ILE A 90 -2.67 -34.13 5.98
N THR A 91 -3.10 -33.38 4.96
CA THR A 91 -2.43 -32.15 4.55
C THR A 91 -2.42 -31.12 5.67
N ALA A 92 -3.56 -30.88 6.32
CA ALA A 92 -3.67 -29.96 7.47
C ALA A 92 -2.78 -30.40 8.65
N ALA A 93 -2.83 -31.69 9.04
CA ALA A 93 -1.98 -32.22 10.10
C ALA A 93 -0.48 -32.15 9.76
N SER A 94 -0.12 -32.31 8.48
CA SER A 94 1.27 -32.18 8.04
C SER A 94 1.79 -30.74 8.08
N LEU A 95 0.93 -29.75 7.77
CA LEU A 95 1.30 -28.34 7.83
C LEU A 95 1.57 -27.89 9.27
N VAL A 96 0.67 -28.24 10.22
CA VAL A 96 0.86 -27.95 11.64
C VAL A 96 2.16 -28.56 12.17
N LEU A 97 2.47 -29.81 11.79
CA LEU A 97 3.72 -30.46 12.20
C LEU A 97 4.97 -29.81 11.56
N GLU A 98 4.88 -29.30 10.32
CA GLU A 98 5.96 -28.55 9.66
C GLU A 98 6.19 -27.18 10.35
N GLU A 99 5.11 -26.49 10.78
CA GLU A 99 5.19 -25.25 11.57
C GLU A 99 5.81 -25.48 12.96
N GLU A 100 5.36 -26.51 13.69
CA GLU A 100 5.95 -26.90 14.98
C GLU A 100 7.45 -27.25 14.82
N GLN A 101 7.84 -28.01 13.78
CA GLN A 101 9.25 -28.28 13.52
C GLN A 101 10.06 -27.00 13.22
N ALA A 102 9.50 -26.05 12.46
CA ALA A 102 10.15 -24.79 12.16
C ALA A 102 10.36 -23.95 13.43
N GLN A 103 9.34 -23.85 14.30
CA GLN A 103 9.42 -23.14 15.57
C GLN A 103 10.44 -23.80 16.54
N ALA A 104 10.46 -25.14 16.60
CA ALA A 104 11.46 -25.87 17.39
C ALA A 104 12.90 -25.64 16.89
N ARG A 105 13.12 -25.65 15.57
CA ARG A 105 14.42 -25.31 14.96
C ARG A 105 14.84 -23.87 15.30
N GLN A 106 13.91 -22.91 15.29
CA GLN A 106 14.20 -21.52 15.66
C GLN A 106 14.72 -21.40 17.11
N TRP A 107 14.04 -22.05 18.07
CA TRP A 107 14.51 -22.10 19.46
C TRP A 107 15.89 -22.75 19.61
N LEU A 108 16.14 -23.88 18.93
CA LEU A 108 17.43 -24.56 18.98
C LEU A 108 18.56 -23.74 18.33
N ALA A 109 18.28 -23.03 17.24
CA ALA A 109 19.22 -22.12 16.60
C ALA A 109 19.58 -20.93 17.51
N GLN A 110 18.63 -20.41 18.30
CA GLN A 110 18.92 -19.37 19.29
C GLN A 110 19.88 -19.88 20.37
N VAL A 111 19.74 -21.12 20.86
CA VAL A 111 20.69 -21.75 21.80
C VAL A 111 22.11 -21.79 21.20
N GLN A 112 22.23 -22.17 19.92
CA GLN A 112 23.51 -22.22 19.21
C GLN A 112 24.17 -20.83 19.03
N ASN A 113 23.36 -19.77 18.94
CA ASN A 113 23.80 -18.38 18.77
C ASN A 113 24.09 -17.63 20.09
N LEU A 114 23.88 -18.26 21.26
CA LEU A 114 24.33 -17.71 22.53
C LEU A 114 25.88 -17.60 22.58
N ARG A 115 26.39 -16.51 23.16
CA ARG A 115 27.81 -16.27 23.43
C ARG A 115 28.01 -15.80 24.87
N TYR A 116 29.19 -16.07 25.43
CA TYR A 116 29.56 -15.68 26.79
C TYR A 116 30.61 -14.56 26.78
N ASN A 117 30.27 -13.41 27.36
CA ASN A 117 31.08 -12.19 27.26
C ASN A 117 32.24 -12.12 28.29
N GLY A 118 32.57 -13.23 28.96
CA GLY A 118 33.56 -13.28 30.04
C GLY A 118 34.86 -14.02 29.73
N GLY A 119 35.10 -14.43 28.48
CA GLY A 119 36.30 -15.16 28.05
C GLY A 119 36.01 -16.22 26.98
N SER A 120 37.04 -16.65 26.23
CA SER A 120 36.89 -17.54 25.06
C SER A 120 36.39 -18.95 25.37
N ASP A 121 36.58 -19.45 26.59
CA ASP A 121 36.32 -20.85 26.94
C ASP A 121 35.30 -20.97 28.08
N PHE A 122 34.02 -21.09 27.71
CA PHE A 122 32.93 -21.37 28.66
C PHE A 122 32.30 -22.74 28.38
N GLU A 123 32.99 -23.78 28.86
CA GLU A 123 32.64 -25.21 28.68
C GLU A 123 31.15 -25.57 28.94
N PRO A 124 30.44 -24.99 29.94
CA PRO A 124 29.02 -25.28 30.14
C PRO A 124 28.13 -24.91 28.94
N LEU A 125 28.43 -23.80 28.27
CA LEU A 125 27.68 -23.35 27.10
C LEU A 125 27.95 -24.25 25.88
N ALA A 126 29.19 -24.67 25.67
CA ALA A 126 29.55 -25.58 24.58
C ALA A 126 28.81 -26.93 24.68
N LYS A 127 28.60 -27.48 25.88
CA LYS A 127 27.81 -28.70 26.10
C LYS A 127 26.33 -28.51 25.75
N VAL A 128 25.77 -27.38 26.11
CA VAL A 128 24.37 -27.00 25.81
C VAL A 128 24.17 -26.79 24.31
N GLN A 129 25.14 -26.18 23.62
CA GLN A 129 25.12 -26.02 22.15
C GLN A 129 25.24 -27.36 21.43
N ALA A 130 26.07 -28.28 21.91
CA ALA A 130 26.18 -29.63 21.38
C ALA A 130 24.88 -30.42 21.53
N GLU A 131 24.17 -30.28 22.65
CA GLU A 131 22.86 -30.92 22.85
C GLU A 131 21.77 -30.31 21.96
N ALA A 132 21.79 -28.98 21.75
CA ALA A 132 20.89 -28.33 20.80
C ALA A 132 21.14 -28.82 19.35
N GLN A 133 22.40 -29.04 18.97
CA GLN A 133 22.76 -29.64 17.68
C GLN A 133 22.30 -31.10 17.58
N ARG A 134 22.40 -31.88 18.67
CA ARG A 134 21.90 -33.27 18.74
C ARG A 134 20.39 -33.32 18.50
N LEU A 135 19.62 -32.45 19.16
CA LEU A 135 18.18 -32.34 18.99
C LEU A 135 17.77 -31.85 17.61
N THR A 136 18.50 -30.89 17.04
CA THR A 136 18.28 -30.44 15.64
C THR A 136 18.45 -31.61 14.67
N THR A 137 19.52 -32.38 14.83
CA THR A 137 19.80 -33.58 14.01
C THR A 137 18.75 -34.68 14.22
N ALA A 138 18.17 -34.79 15.42
CA ALA A 138 17.10 -35.76 15.72
C ALA A 138 15.77 -35.37 15.05
N LEU A 139 15.40 -34.07 15.08
CA LEU A 139 14.25 -33.53 14.36
C LEU A 139 14.40 -33.73 12.84
N ASP A 140 15.58 -33.48 12.28
CA ASP A 140 15.88 -33.70 10.87
C ASP A 140 15.84 -35.21 10.48
N ALA A 141 16.10 -36.11 11.43
CA ALA A 141 15.94 -37.55 11.27
C ALA A 141 14.49 -38.04 11.49
N GLY A 142 13.57 -37.17 11.90
CA GLY A 142 12.16 -37.48 12.12
C GLY A 142 11.80 -37.98 13.53
N ASP A 143 12.67 -37.81 14.53
CA ASP A 143 12.37 -38.09 15.93
C ASP A 143 11.64 -36.90 16.58
N MET A 144 10.37 -37.11 16.94
CA MET A 144 9.50 -36.07 17.51
C MET A 144 9.38 -36.14 19.05
N THR A 145 10.19 -36.97 19.71
CA THR A 145 10.03 -37.28 21.16
C THR A 145 10.05 -36.03 22.04
N ASP A 146 10.98 -35.10 21.77
CA ASP A 146 11.15 -33.86 22.56
C ASP A 146 10.40 -32.65 21.98
N LEU A 147 9.79 -32.78 20.79
CA LEU A 147 9.12 -31.66 20.08
C LEU A 147 8.03 -30.97 20.93
N PRO A 148 7.10 -31.69 21.61
CA PRO A 148 6.08 -31.04 22.43
C PRO A 148 6.65 -30.25 23.62
N LEU A 149 7.78 -30.69 24.19
CA LEU A 149 8.42 -30.02 25.31
C LEU A 149 9.12 -28.72 24.87
N ILE A 150 9.71 -28.73 23.68
CA ILE A 150 10.32 -27.56 23.05
C ILE A 150 9.24 -26.52 22.70
N ILE A 151 8.16 -26.93 22.05
CA ILE A 151 7.06 -26.03 21.65
C ILE A 151 6.30 -25.46 22.85
N ALA A 152 6.04 -26.27 23.89
CA ALA A 152 5.44 -25.77 25.13
C ALA A 152 6.37 -24.83 25.94
N GLY A 153 7.59 -24.55 25.48
CA GLY A 153 8.57 -23.70 26.17
C GLY A 153 9.09 -24.29 27.48
N THR A 154 8.77 -25.56 27.78
CA THR A 154 9.11 -26.22 29.04
C THR A 154 10.47 -26.90 29.00
N HIS A 155 11.00 -27.19 27.82
CA HIS A 155 12.32 -27.79 27.64
C HIS A 155 13.43 -26.91 28.26
N PRO A 156 14.41 -27.49 28.99
CA PRO A 156 15.43 -26.70 29.70
C PRO A 156 16.26 -25.77 28.80
N LEU A 157 16.52 -26.15 27.54
CA LEU A 157 17.21 -25.31 26.58
C LEU A 157 16.40 -24.05 26.21
N VAL A 158 15.08 -24.18 26.06
CA VAL A 158 14.19 -23.04 25.77
C VAL A 158 14.08 -22.16 27.01
N SER A 159 13.99 -22.75 28.20
CA SER A 159 14.03 -22.02 29.47
C SER A 159 15.30 -21.16 29.63
N LEU A 160 16.46 -21.65 29.15
CA LEU A 160 17.70 -20.87 29.13
C LEU A 160 17.66 -19.70 28.12
N VAL A 161 17.11 -19.89 26.92
CA VAL A 161 16.99 -18.79 25.94
C VAL A 161 16.05 -17.72 26.48
N ARG A 162 14.84 -18.09 26.94
CA ARG A 162 13.85 -17.15 27.49
C ARG A 162 14.42 -16.34 28.66
N LEU A 163 15.17 -16.96 29.57
CA LEU A 163 15.86 -16.28 30.67
C LEU A 163 16.93 -15.27 30.22
N VAL A 164 17.45 -15.39 29.00
CA VAL A 164 18.42 -14.46 28.39
C VAL A 164 17.74 -13.39 27.53
N THR A 165 16.69 -13.73 26.77
CA THR A 165 16.06 -12.84 25.78
C THR A 165 14.86 -12.07 26.31
N GLU A 166 14.03 -12.67 27.18
CA GLU A 166 12.78 -12.09 27.68
C GLU A 166 12.96 -11.44 29.07
N ARG A 167 14.20 -11.19 29.49
CA ARG A 167 14.56 -10.79 30.86
C ARG A 167 13.83 -9.54 31.37
N GLU A 168 13.50 -8.61 30.48
CA GLU A 168 12.80 -7.36 30.81
C GLU A 168 11.26 -7.50 30.81
N GLN A 169 10.75 -8.62 30.29
CA GLN A 169 9.32 -8.92 30.14
C GLN A 169 8.81 -9.97 31.14
N LEU A 170 9.69 -10.84 31.65
CA LEU A 170 9.35 -11.88 32.62
C LEU A 170 9.04 -11.30 34.00
N THR A 171 7.98 -11.80 34.64
CA THR A 171 7.69 -11.47 36.04
C THR A 171 8.74 -12.07 37.00
N PHE A 172 8.81 -11.56 38.23
CA PHE A 172 9.76 -12.06 39.23
C PHE A 172 9.56 -13.55 39.55
N GLU A 173 8.31 -14.03 39.56
CA GLU A 173 7.98 -15.44 39.81
C GLU A 173 8.39 -16.34 38.61
N GLU A 174 8.14 -15.90 37.38
CA GLU A 174 8.57 -16.63 36.17
C GLU A 174 10.09 -16.68 36.04
N MET A 175 10.79 -15.58 36.34
CA MET A 175 12.24 -15.51 36.32
C MET A 175 12.87 -16.45 37.37
N ASP A 176 12.29 -16.57 38.57
CA ASP A 176 12.76 -17.51 39.60
C ASP A 176 12.50 -18.97 39.21
N LEU A 177 11.32 -19.26 38.60
CA LEU A 177 11.00 -20.59 38.06
C LEU A 177 11.95 -21.01 36.91
N LEU A 178 12.26 -20.09 36.00
CA LEU A 178 13.18 -20.35 34.88
C LEU A 178 14.63 -20.49 35.36
N ASP A 179 15.10 -19.64 36.28
CA ASP A 179 16.42 -19.78 36.92
C ASP A 179 16.54 -21.11 37.69
N ALA A 180 15.53 -21.49 38.46
CA ALA A 180 15.49 -22.77 39.17
C ALA A 180 15.60 -23.97 38.20
N ARG A 181 14.83 -23.97 37.10
CA ARG A 181 14.85 -25.04 36.09
C ARG A 181 16.21 -25.11 35.38
N VAL A 182 16.79 -23.99 34.95
CA VAL A 182 18.12 -23.96 34.31
C VAL A 182 19.23 -24.39 35.29
N ARG A 183 19.10 -24.10 36.59
CA ARG A 183 20.03 -24.57 37.63
C ARG A 183 19.96 -26.07 37.87
N GLN A 184 18.76 -26.64 37.81
CA GLN A 184 18.51 -28.05 38.09
C GLN A 184 18.88 -28.94 36.89
N ASP A 185 18.43 -28.58 35.69
CA ASP A 185 18.42 -29.49 34.54
C ASP A 185 19.58 -29.25 33.55
N LEU A 186 20.21 -28.06 33.56
CA LEU A 186 21.38 -27.73 32.72
C LEU A 186 22.66 -27.53 33.53
N ASN A 187 22.81 -26.36 34.16
CA ASN A 187 23.99 -26.05 34.98
C ASN A 187 23.80 -24.80 35.84
N ARG A 188 24.21 -24.87 37.11
CA ARG A 188 24.23 -23.71 38.02
C ARG A 188 25.06 -22.53 37.48
N MET A 189 26.17 -22.78 36.78
CA MET A 189 26.99 -21.71 36.20
C MET A 189 26.33 -21.03 35.00
N LEU A 190 25.49 -21.73 34.24
CA LEU A 190 24.73 -21.16 33.13
C LEU A 190 23.63 -20.22 33.62
N ALA A 191 22.86 -20.65 34.62
CA ALA A 191 21.80 -19.82 35.20
C ALA A 191 22.34 -18.52 35.82
N VAL A 192 23.49 -18.59 36.51
CA VAL A 192 24.20 -17.40 37.01
C VAL A 192 24.72 -16.52 35.87
N ALA A 193 25.18 -17.10 34.75
CA ALA A 193 25.63 -16.33 33.58
C ALA A 193 24.46 -15.64 32.84
N ALA A 194 23.29 -16.29 32.75
CA ALA A 194 22.06 -15.71 32.21
C ALA A 194 21.55 -14.55 33.09
N THR A 195 21.29 -14.82 34.37
CA THR A 195 20.78 -13.81 35.33
C THR A 195 21.75 -12.65 35.59
N SER A 196 23.05 -12.81 35.32
CA SER A 196 24.03 -11.71 35.38
C SER A 196 24.23 -10.97 34.06
N GLY A 197 23.50 -11.29 32.99
CA GLY A 197 23.62 -10.63 31.68
C GLY A 197 24.94 -10.90 30.96
N ARG A 198 25.63 -12.01 31.30
CA ARG A 198 26.92 -12.40 30.68
C ARG A 198 26.75 -13.34 29.49
N LEU A 199 25.55 -13.89 29.31
CA LEU A 199 25.14 -14.54 28.07
C LEU A 199 24.38 -13.53 27.21
N THR A 200 24.74 -13.46 25.93
CA THR A 200 24.04 -12.63 24.94
C THR A 200 23.79 -13.44 23.68
N LEU A 201 22.65 -13.22 23.04
CA LEU A 201 22.34 -13.80 21.74
C LEU A 201 23.04 -12.97 20.65
N VAL A 202 23.90 -13.61 19.85
CA VAL A 202 24.48 -12.94 18.67
C VAL A 202 23.60 -13.24 17.46
N VAL A 203 22.89 -12.23 16.99
CA VAL A 203 22.21 -12.30 15.69
C VAL A 203 23.30 -12.32 14.60
N PRO A 204 23.35 -13.33 13.73
CA PRO A 204 24.37 -13.38 12.68
C PRO A 204 24.10 -12.30 11.64
N ILE A 205 24.95 -11.27 11.62
CA ILE A 205 25.06 -10.35 10.48
C ILE A 205 25.60 -11.18 9.31
N VAL A 206 24.82 -11.31 8.24
CA VAL A 206 25.27 -11.96 7.00
C VAL A 206 26.21 -10.99 6.27
N LEU A 207 27.48 -10.99 6.69
CA LEU A 207 28.55 -10.40 5.89
C LEU A 207 28.66 -11.21 4.60
N MET A 208 28.34 -10.59 3.47
CA MET A 208 28.62 -11.17 2.16
C MET A 208 30.12 -11.46 2.05
N GLU A 209 30.47 -12.75 1.94
CA GLU A 209 31.85 -13.14 1.65
C GLU A 209 32.22 -12.67 0.24
N THR A 210 33.14 -11.71 0.17
CA THR A 210 33.83 -11.37 -1.08
C THR A 210 34.52 -12.62 -1.62
N PRO A 211 34.40 -12.96 -2.92
CA PRO A 211 35.03 -14.16 -3.46
C PRO A 211 36.55 -14.06 -3.33
N GLN A 212 37.14 -14.83 -2.42
CA GLN A 212 38.59 -14.91 -2.26
C GLN A 212 39.22 -15.67 -3.43
N ALA A 213 40.39 -15.20 -3.85
CA ALA A 213 41.14 -15.78 -4.95
C ALA A 213 41.49 -17.25 -4.70
N GLU A 214 41.26 -18.09 -5.71
CA GLU A 214 41.70 -19.48 -5.69
C GLU A 214 43.23 -19.54 -5.52
N SER A 215 43.67 -20.20 -4.46
CA SER A 215 45.08 -20.53 -4.23
C SER A 215 45.37 -21.93 -4.78
N HIS A 216 46.43 -22.04 -5.57
CA HIS A 216 46.81 -23.30 -6.22
C HIS A 216 47.09 -24.42 -5.19
N PRO A 217 46.65 -25.67 -5.45
CA PRO A 217 47.12 -26.83 -4.70
C PRO A 217 48.58 -27.17 -5.09
N PRO A 218 49.40 -27.67 -4.15
CA PRO A 218 50.75 -28.12 -4.45
C PRO A 218 50.72 -29.50 -5.11
N ILE A 219 51.56 -29.70 -6.14
CA ILE A 219 51.88 -31.03 -6.67
C ILE A 219 53.40 -31.18 -6.68
N ASP A 220 53.85 -32.28 -6.09
CA ASP A 220 55.25 -32.65 -5.85
C ASP A 220 55.91 -33.23 -7.12
N ASP A 221 57.23 -33.19 -7.18
CA ASP A 221 58.03 -33.69 -8.30
C ASP A 221 57.96 -35.23 -8.42
N THR A 222 57.89 -35.78 -9.65
CA THR A 222 58.89 -36.75 -10.19
C THR A 222 58.54 -37.33 -11.57
N ASP A 223 59.58 -37.43 -12.42
CA ASP A 223 59.81 -38.36 -13.55
C ASP A 223 58.82 -38.49 -14.74
N GLY A 224 59.35 -38.65 -15.96
CA GLY A 224 58.54 -39.33 -17.01
C GLY A 224 58.92 -39.26 -18.50
N ASN A 225 59.72 -38.30 -18.98
CA ASN A 225 60.49 -38.32 -20.24
C ASN A 225 59.90 -38.97 -21.55
N LEU A 226 59.54 -38.11 -22.54
CA LEU A 226 59.55 -38.32 -24.03
C LEU A 226 58.52 -39.30 -24.69
N PRO A 227 58.27 -39.23 -26.04
CA PRO A 227 58.97 -38.46 -27.08
C PRO A 227 58.14 -37.58 -28.08
N ARG A 228 58.82 -36.56 -28.62
CA ARG A 228 58.89 -36.02 -30.00
C ARG A 228 57.69 -36.16 -30.98
N ASP A 229 57.24 -35.04 -31.54
CA ASP A 229 57.65 -34.39 -32.82
C ASP A 229 56.95 -33.00 -32.86
N GLU A 230 57.29 -31.95 -33.62
CA GLU A 230 58.17 -31.74 -34.77
C GLU A 230 58.83 -30.32 -34.72
N VAL A 231 59.40 -29.80 -35.82
CA VAL A 231 60.39 -28.69 -35.83
C VAL A 231 59.92 -27.42 -36.60
N ALA A 232 60.58 -26.26 -36.36
CA ALA A 232 60.66 -25.03 -37.19
C ALA A 232 59.71 -23.86 -36.82
N LEU A 233 60.10 -22.57 -36.86
CA LEU A 233 61.42 -21.90 -36.94
C LEU A 233 61.25 -20.39 -36.55
N PHE A 234 62.15 -19.83 -35.73
CA PHE A 234 62.68 -18.41 -35.71
C PHE A 234 61.74 -17.16 -35.76
N ASN A 235 62.11 -15.97 -35.26
CA ASN A 235 62.96 -15.52 -34.14
C ASN A 235 62.85 -13.98 -33.98
N GLN A 236 63.03 -13.44 -32.76
CA GLN A 236 63.56 -12.09 -32.42
C GLN A 236 63.03 -10.79 -33.10
N GLY A 237 62.49 -9.88 -32.28
CA GLY A 237 63.32 -8.77 -31.73
C GLY A 237 63.13 -7.31 -32.23
N ASN A 238 63.21 -6.40 -31.25
CA ASN A 238 63.56 -4.95 -31.29
C ASN A 238 62.56 -3.86 -31.75
N GLU A 239 62.23 -3.00 -30.77
CA GLU A 239 62.52 -1.54 -30.70
C GLU A 239 62.13 -0.58 -31.87
N SER A 240 61.26 0.38 -31.51
CA SER A 240 61.15 1.76 -32.07
C SER A 240 62.52 2.48 -32.15
N PRO A 241 62.77 3.54 -32.98
CA PRO A 241 61.90 4.73 -33.08
C PRO A 241 61.98 5.66 -34.34
N ASN A 242 61.12 6.69 -34.32
CA ASN A 242 61.33 8.10 -34.78
C ASN A 242 61.49 8.56 -36.26
N GLN A 243 60.86 9.73 -36.50
CA GLN A 243 61.32 10.91 -37.28
C GLN A 243 61.21 10.98 -38.84
N SER A 244 60.11 11.63 -39.26
CA SER A 244 60.07 12.98 -39.92
C SER A 244 60.54 13.26 -41.36
N GLU A 245 59.80 14.22 -41.97
CA GLU A 245 60.13 15.17 -43.06
C GLU A 245 59.81 14.86 -44.55
N ILE A 246 59.71 15.98 -45.29
CA ILE A 246 59.76 16.19 -46.76
C ILE A 246 58.42 16.21 -47.55
N THR A 247 57.86 17.43 -47.66
CA THR A 247 57.10 17.99 -48.81
C THR A 247 58.05 18.28 -50.01
N PRO A 248 57.63 18.50 -51.30
CA PRO A 248 56.61 19.50 -51.71
C PRO A 248 55.87 19.29 -53.07
N ASP A 249 55.24 20.39 -53.55
CA ASP A 249 54.81 20.74 -54.92
C ASP A 249 53.58 20.06 -55.58
N LEU A 250 52.85 20.71 -56.50
CA LEU A 250 52.32 22.09 -56.63
C LEU A 250 51.43 22.18 -57.90
N ARG A 251 50.45 23.11 -57.92
CA ARG A 251 49.66 23.71 -59.05
C ARG A 251 48.13 23.48 -58.95
N GLY A 252 47.29 24.52 -59.03
CA GLY A 252 47.58 25.96 -59.02
C GLY A 252 46.39 26.87 -59.41
N LEU A 253 46.62 28.19 -59.36
CA LEU A 253 45.80 29.33 -59.86
C LEU A 253 44.53 29.66 -59.02
N ALA A 254 44.48 30.79 -58.29
CA ALA A 254 44.33 32.21 -58.73
C ALA A 254 42.86 32.57 -59.07
N ASP A 255 42.22 33.69 -58.69
CA ASP A 255 42.52 34.86 -57.84
C ASP A 255 41.15 35.40 -57.29
N THR A 256 40.96 36.42 -56.43
CA THR A 256 41.75 37.58 -55.93
C THR A 256 41.27 37.95 -54.51
N ALA A 257 41.86 38.95 -53.82
CA ALA A 257 41.39 39.49 -52.52
C ALA A 257 41.16 41.02 -52.55
N ILE A 258 40.27 41.54 -51.69
CA ILE A 258 40.29 42.92 -51.15
C ILE A 258 39.87 42.89 -49.66
N ALA A 259 40.55 43.66 -48.82
CA ALA A 259 40.32 43.77 -47.38
C ALA A 259 39.60 45.08 -47.01
N ASN A 260 39.03 45.17 -45.79
CA ASN A 260 39.39 46.18 -44.78
C ASN A 260 38.46 46.15 -43.54
N ASP A 261 39.10 46.17 -42.36
CA ASP A 261 38.61 46.69 -41.07
C ASP A 261 38.92 48.22 -41.03
N PRO A 262 38.59 49.05 -39.99
CA PRO A 262 37.63 48.92 -38.87
C PRO A 262 36.78 50.23 -38.70
N ASP A 263 36.17 50.44 -37.51
CA ASP A 263 36.34 51.65 -36.64
C ASP A 263 35.05 52.27 -36.01
N SER A 264 35.17 52.67 -34.72
CA SER A 264 34.26 53.53 -33.90
C SER A 264 32.80 53.06 -33.63
N GLY A 265 32.12 53.44 -32.53
CA GLY A 265 32.55 54.13 -31.32
C GLY A 265 31.38 54.75 -30.50
N ILE A 266 31.27 54.38 -29.21
CA ILE A 266 30.90 55.22 -28.03
C ILE A 266 29.53 55.97 -27.95
N THR A 267 28.96 55.98 -26.72
CA THR A 267 27.80 56.77 -26.17
C THR A 267 26.39 56.46 -26.73
N ARG A 268 25.32 56.16 -25.95
CA ARG A 268 24.82 56.48 -24.57
C ARG A 268 23.91 57.73 -24.53
N GLU A 269 22.85 57.66 -23.69
CA GLU A 269 21.92 58.74 -23.26
C GLU A 269 20.88 59.25 -24.30
N THR A 270 19.63 59.65 -23.96
CA THR A 270 18.68 59.40 -22.84
C THR A 270 17.29 60.01 -23.21
N THR A 271 16.25 59.80 -22.38
CA THR A 271 15.09 60.74 -22.15
C THR A 271 14.19 61.12 -23.35
N SER A 272 12.93 60.66 -23.47
CA SER A 272 11.70 60.91 -22.66
C SER A 272 10.88 62.14 -23.08
N ILE A 273 9.56 62.09 -22.79
CA ILE A 273 8.55 63.19 -22.67
C ILE A 273 7.40 63.17 -23.71
N THR A 274 6.26 62.64 -23.23
CA THR A 274 4.83 63.05 -23.36
C THR A 274 4.25 63.63 -24.66
N THR A 275 3.00 63.23 -24.94
CA THR A 275 1.90 64.21 -25.10
C THR A 275 0.62 63.66 -24.47
N ASP A 276 -0.13 64.53 -23.78
CA ASP A 276 -1.40 64.20 -23.11
C ASP A 276 -2.65 64.51 -23.97
N ASP A 277 -3.76 63.93 -23.52
CA ASP A 277 -5.08 64.54 -23.28
C ASP A 277 -6.17 64.84 -24.34
N GLN A 278 -7.39 64.54 -23.85
CA GLN A 278 -8.64 65.33 -23.87
C GLN A 278 -9.82 65.08 -24.84
N GLU A 279 -11.00 65.23 -24.19
CA GLU A 279 -12.42 65.34 -24.62
C GLU A 279 -13.29 64.06 -24.60
N LEU A 280 -14.50 63.97 -24.02
CA LEU A 280 -15.38 64.76 -23.09
C LEU A 280 -16.37 63.73 -22.45
N GLN A 281 -16.72 63.73 -21.15
CA GLN A 281 -17.82 64.47 -20.46
C GLN A 281 -19.25 64.30 -21.08
N GLU A 282 -20.39 64.15 -20.38
CA GLU A 282 -20.74 64.23 -18.93
C GLU A 282 -22.20 63.76 -18.61
N LEU A 283 -22.64 63.92 -17.32
CA LEU A 283 -24.02 63.87 -16.73
C LEU A 283 -24.54 62.49 -16.22
N MET A 284 -24.61 62.19 -14.89
CA MET A 284 -25.42 62.74 -13.74
C MET A 284 -26.72 61.90 -13.47
N VAL A 285 -27.21 61.59 -12.24
CA VAL A 285 -26.82 61.90 -10.82
C VAL A 285 -27.62 61.07 -9.76
N VAL A 286 -27.02 60.68 -8.61
CA VAL A 286 -27.52 60.55 -7.17
C VAL A 286 -28.81 59.71 -6.87
N ALA A 287 -29.09 59.06 -5.71
CA ALA A 287 -28.55 58.82 -4.34
C ALA A 287 -28.88 57.33 -3.95
N GLU A 288 -28.35 56.64 -2.93
CA GLU A 288 -28.10 56.91 -1.49
C GLU A 288 -29.33 56.79 -0.55
N ASP A 289 -29.32 55.71 0.24
CA ASP A 289 -29.86 55.47 1.61
C ASP A 289 -31.37 55.27 2.00
N VAL A 290 -31.52 54.42 3.04
CA VAL A 290 -32.48 54.47 4.18
C VAL A 290 -33.95 53.93 4.05
N THR A 291 -34.15 52.77 4.71
CA THR A 291 -35.28 52.30 5.57
C THR A 291 -36.72 52.00 5.08
N GLU A 292 -37.25 50.95 5.73
CA GLU A 292 -38.61 50.80 6.32
C GLU A 292 -39.82 50.27 5.52
N ALA A 293 -40.46 49.28 6.17
CA ALA A 293 -41.90 49.12 6.38
C ALA A 293 -42.84 48.59 5.25
N SER A 294 -43.25 47.34 5.47
CA SER A 294 -44.65 46.94 5.71
C SER A 294 -45.62 46.63 4.55
N ASP A 295 -46.49 45.66 4.87
CA ASP A 295 -47.83 45.37 4.33
C ASP A 295 -48.04 44.87 2.89
N GLY A 296 -48.89 43.84 2.76
CA GLY A 296 -49.93 43.87 1.72
C GLY A 296 -50.30 42.57 0.99
N GLU A 297 -51.06 41.69 1.64
CA GLU A 297 -52.25 41.00 1.10
C GLU A 297 -52.23 40.26 -0.27
N ILE A 298 -52.21 38.93 -0.15
CA ILE A 298 -53.18 37.93 -0.69
C ILE A 298 -54.40 38.48 -1.50
N PRO A 299 -54.74 37.83 -2.63
CA PRO A 299 -56.07 37.20 -2.78
C PRO A 299 -55.93 35.73 -3.24
N LEU A 300 -56.54 34.69 -2.66
CA LEU A 300 -57.94 34.35 -2.32
C LEU A 300 -58.88 34.02 -3.50
N GLY A 301 -59.68 32.96 -3.30
CA GLY A 301 -60.60 32.28 -4.22
C GLY A 301 -60.46 30.76 -4.05
N GLU A 302 -61.16 30.06 -3.15
CA GLU A 302 -62.61 29.66 -3.17
C GLU A 302 -62.93 28.71 -4.35
N GLU A 303 -63.69 27.60 -4.25
CA GLU A 303 -64.62 26.99 -3.25
C GLU A 303 -64.21 25.51 -2.94
N GLY A 304 -64.79 24.70 -2.03
CA GLY A 304 -65.77 24.91 -0.94
C GLY A 304 -66.59 23.64 -0.57
N CYS A 305 -66.57 23.21 0.71
CA CYS A 305 -67.53 22.27 1.40
C CYS A 305 -67.61 20.77 0.95
N GLU A 306 -68.02 19.77 1.77
CA GLU A 306 -68.56 19.72 3.15
C GLU A 306 -68.37 18.31 3.82
N VAL A 307 -67.91 18.29 5.09
CA VAL A 307 -68.46 17.60 6.30
C VAL A 307 -68.88 16.10 6.31
N ALA A 308 -68.30 15.30 7.25
CA ALA A 308 -69.03 14.62 8.36
C ALA A 308 -68.18 13.59 9.21
N ASP A 309 -67.83 13.99 10.44
CA ASP A 309 -67.81 13.28 11.76
C ASP A 309 -67.57 11.77 12.00
N LEU A 310 -67.26 11.49 13.30
CA LEU A 310 -67.20 10.22 14.06
C LEU A 310 -65.90 9.40 13.89
N ALA A 311 -64.91 9.45 14.78
CA ALA A 311 -64.90 9.63 16.25
C ALA A 311 -65.52 8.47 17.08
N ASP A 312 -65.64 7.26 16.50
CA ASP A 312 -66.35 6.13 17.13
C ASP A 312 -65.60 4.78 17.11
N LEU A 313 -64.27 4.75 16.87
CA LEU A 313 -63.51 3.50 16.78
C LEU A 313 -62.04 3.59 17.23
N LEU A 314 -61.78 4.40 18.26
CA LEU A 314 -60.45 4.61 18.85
C LEU A 314 -60.44 4.16 20.32
N ASP A 315 -60.86 2.92 20.60
CA ASP A 315 -60.65 2.29 21.92
C ASP A 315 -60.70 0.74 21.90
N ALA A 316 -59.96 0.10 20.97
CA ALA A 316 -59.79 -1.35 20.97
C ALA A 316 -58.41 -1.82 20.42
N LEU A 317 -57.44 -1.90 21.33
CA LEU A 317 -56.36 -2.92 21.36
C LEU A 317 -55.28 -2.89 20.24
N GLN A 318 -54.18 -2.21 20.56
CA GLN A 318 -52.80 -2.61 20.23
C GLN A 318 -52.44 -4.02 20.78
N PRO A 319 -51.25 -4.62 20.49
CA PRO A 319 -50.25 -4.33 19.44
C PRO A 319 -49.65 -5.58 18.72
N LEU A 320 -48.88 -5.40 17.63
CA LEU A 320 -47.43 -5.72 17.55
C LEU A 320 -46.82 -5.67 16.12
N ALA A 321 -45.80 -4.80 15.98
CA ALA A 321 -44.52 -4.96 15.26
C ALA A 321 -44.39 -5.29 13.74
N MET A 322 -43.50 -4.49 13.12
CA MET A 322 -42.59 -4.75 11.98
C MET A 322 -43.00 -4.60 10.49
N VAL A 323 -42.24 -3.69 9.83
CA VAL A 323 -41.66 -3.75 8.47
C VAL A 323 -42.56 -3.62 7.22
N THR A 324 -42.35 -2.53 6.49
CA THR A 324 -42.10 -2.43 5.02
C THR A 324 -41.51 -1.03 4.78
N SER A 325 -40.30 -0.86 4.25
CA SER A 325 -39.88 -1.00 2.84
C SER A 325 -40.61 0.00 1.91
N GLU A 326 -39.88 1.03 1.49
CA GLU A 326 -40.31 2.01 0.49
C GLU A 326 -40.26 1.43 -0.93
N MET A 327 -41.17 1.87 -1.81
CA MET A 327 -40.98 1.72 -3.26
C MET A 327 -40.33 2.97 -3.87
N SER A 328 -39.35 2.77 -4.73
CA SER A 328 -38.45 3.78 -5.31
C SER A 328 -39.15 4.96 -6.03
N GLY A 329 -38.57 6.18 -5.94
CA GLY A 329 -39.18 7.41 -6.47
C GLY A 329 -38.29 8.54 -7.01
N ARG A 330 -37.05 8.28 -7.46
CA ARG A 330 -36.21 9.14 -8.35
C ARG A 330 -36.11 10.68 -8.08
N SER A 331 -34.91 11.08 -7.63
CA SER A 331 -34.02 12.10 -8.27
C SER A 331 -34.19 13.62 -8.01
N TRP A 332 -33.01 14.27 -7.99
CA TRP A 332 -32.67 15.71 -8.03
C TRP A 332 -32.58 16.54 -6.72
N ARG A 333 -31.32 16.86 -6.38
CA ARG A 333 -30.77 18.10 -5.75
C ARG A 333 -31.61 18.86 -4.71
N ALA A 334 -31.07 18.99 -3.50
CA ALA A 334 -31.30 20.14 -2.63
C ALA A 334 -30.02 20.57 -1.91
N THR A 335 -29.85 21.89 -1.75
CA THR A 335 -28.80 22.57 -0.97
C THR A 335 -29.10 22.55 0.53
N PRO A 336 -28.09 22.71 1.41
CA PRO A 336 -28.30 22.67 2.85
C PRO A 336 -28.90 23.99 3.38
N THR A 337 -29.67 23.92 4.47
CA THR A 337 -29.98 25.11 5.28
C THR A 337 -30.05 24.75 6.76
N VAL A 338 -29.24 25.50 7.50
CA VAL A 338 -29.05 25.47 8.97
C VAL A 338 -30.32 25.92 9.69
N ILE A 339 -30.58 25.39 10.89
CA ILE A 339 -31.11 26.13 12.05
C ILE A 339 -30.52 25.51 13.32
N SER A 340 -30.12 26.36 14.27
CA SER A 340 -29.60 26.03 15.60
C SER A 340 -30.44 26.78 16.66
N PRO A 341 -30.17 26.72 17.98
CA PRO A 341 -31.20 26.38 18.97
C PRO A 341 -31.67 27.60 19.77
N ASN A 342 -32.48 27.38 20.82
CA ASN A 342 -32.62 28.38 21.87
C ASN A 342 -32.83 27.77 23.27
N GLU A 343 -32.43 28.54 24.28
CA GLU A 343 -32.15 28.12 25.65
C GLU A 343 -33.36 28.23 26.60
N THR A 344 -33.24 27.66 27.81
CA THR A 344 -33.45 28.25 29.16
C THR A 344 -34.08 27.25 30.17
N THR A 345 -34.06 27.38 31.51
CA THR A 345 -33.10 27.83 32.56
C THR A 345 -33.73 27.45 33.94
N THR A 346 -32.98 27.49 35.05
CA THR A 346 -33.40 27.36 36.49
C THR A 346 -33.73 25.96 37.02
N GLU A 347 -33.57 25.63 38.31
CA GLU A 347 -32.59 25.91 39.39
C GLU A 347 -33.12 25.23 40.70
N SER A 348 -32.24 25.05 41.69
CA SER A 348 -32.56 25.09 43.15
C SER A 348 -33.13 23.87 43.93
N LEU A 349 -32.19 23.17 44.60
CA LEU A 349 -32.13 22.86 46.06
C LEU A 349 -32.80 21.62 46.72
N LEU A 350 -31.92 20.83 47.35
CA LEU A 350 -31.92 20.32 48.75
C LEU A 350 -32.58 18.97 49.17
N ASN A 351 -31.69 18.02 49.55
CA ASN A 351 -31.57 17.40 50.89
C ASN A 351 -31.77 15.86 51.06
N ASP A 352 -30.64 15.14 51.04
CA ASP A 352 -30.13 14.20 52.08
C ASP A 352 -30.73 12.77 52.30
N GLN A 353 -29.78 11.84 52.54
CA GLN A 353 -29.82 10.50 53.17
C GLN A 353 -30.09 9.19 52.38
N SER A 354 -29.00 8.40 52.34
CA SER A 354 -28.87 6.94 52.53
C SER A 354 -29.36 5.92 51.49
N ASP A 355 -28.37 5.19 50.96
CA ASP A 355 -28.29 3.74 50.76
C ASP A 355 -29.45 3.01 50.05
N HIS A 356 -29.25 2.69 48.77
CA HIS A 356 -29.05 1.31 48.32
C HIS A 356 -28.53 1.23 46.87
N GLU A 357 -27.78 0.17 46.56
CA GLU A 357 -27.26 -0.14 45.21
C GLU A 357 -28.36 -0.55 44.21
N VAL A 358 -27.94 -0.58 42.93
CA VAL A 358 -28.52 -1.30 41.77
C VAL A 358 -29.34 -0.46 40.78
N MET A 359 -28.73 -0.28 39.60
CA MET A 359 -29.30 -0.05 38.25
C MET A 359 -30.51 0.89 38.10
N GLU A 360 -30.31 2.03 37.40
CA GLU A 360 -30.88 2.22 36.05
C GLU A 360 -30.27 3.43 35.32
N ILE A 361 -29.94 3.20 34.04
CA ILE A 361 -30.20 4.07 32.87
C ILE A 361 -30.04 5.59 33.04
N THR A 362 -28.99 6.15 32.43
CA THR A 362 -28.97 7.54 31.95
C THR A 362 -28.85 7.57 30.42
N ASN A 363 -29.66 8.41 29.79
CA ASN A 363 -29.86 8.41 28.34
C ASN A 363 -28.63 8.85 27.54
N GLU A 364 -28.13 8.00 26.67
CA GLU A 364 -27.21 8.38 25.58
C GLU A 364 -28.00 8.92 24.39
N THR A 365 -28.13 10.25 24.30
CA THR A 365 -28.50 10.96 23.07
C THR A 365 -27.45 12.00 22.70
N GLY A 366 -26.20 11.53 22.63
CA GLY A 366 -25.11 12.16 21.90
C GLY A 366 -24.48 11.11 20.99
N THR A 367 -24.23 11.45 19.72
CA THR A 367 -23.57 10.55 18.75
C THR A 367 -22.14 10.27 19.17
N ALA A 368 -21.96 9.25 20.01
CA ALA A 368 -20.67 8.72 20.37
C ALA A 368 -20.06 8.03 19.14
N VAL A 369 -19.23 8.77 18.40
CA VAL A 369 -18.15 8.16 17.62
C VAL A 369 -17.32 7.38 18.65
N SER A 370 -17.51 6.07 18.68
CA SER A 370 -16.88 5.22 19.70
C SER A 370 -15.37 5.46 19.65
N LYS A 371 -14.77 5.83 20.78
CA LYS A 371 -13.34 6.19 20.86
C LYS A 371 -12.40 4.97 20.87
N ARG A 372 -12.98 3.77 20.98
CA ARG A 372 -12.26 2.48 21.07
C ARG A 372 -11.55 1.97 19.80
N PRO A 373 -11.91 2.31 18.54
CA PRO A 373 -11.20 1.81 17.36
C PRO A 373 -9.86 2.51 17.13
N ILE A 374 -9.68 3.74 17.63
CA ILE A 374 -8.42 4.50 17.54
C ILE A 374 -7.30 3.76 18.28
N LEU A 375 -7.57 3.25 19.49
CA LEU A 375 -6.57 2.56 20.32
C LEU A 375 -6.36 1.08 19.97
N ARG A 376 -6.86 0.62 18.81
CA ARG A 376 -6.70 -0.78 18.39
C ARG A 376 -5.23 -1.08 18.11
N GLY A 377 -4.69 -2.11 18.78
CA GLY A 377 -3.28 -2.50 18.70
C GLY A 377 -2.36 -1.85 19.75
N ILE A 378 -2.89 -0.98 20.62
CA ILE A 378 -2.13 -0.26 21.65
C ILE A 378 -2.62 -0.73 23.03
N GLU A 379 -1.91 -1.69 23.64
CA GLU A 379 -2.29 -2.31 24.92
C GLU A 379 -1.87 -1.48 26.15
N ALA A 380 -0.89 -0.58 25.98
CA ALA A 380 -0.34 0.29 27.01
C ALA A 380 -0.13 1.71 26.44
N PRO A 381 -0.16 2.78 27.27
CA PRO A 381 0.15 4.13 26.81
C PRO A 381 1.58 4.17 26.23
N PRO A 382 1.79 4.80 25.06
CA PRO A 382 3.10 4.83 24.41
C PRO A 382 4.13 5.63 25.24
N GLU A 383 5.40 5.23 25.16
CA GLU A 383 6.48 5.84 25.94
C GLU A 383 6.90 7.22 25.42
N GLY A 384 6.73 7.47 24.12
CA GLY A 384 7.06 8.73 23.47
C GLY A 384 6.18 9.89 23.95
N ILE A 385 6.78 11.07 24.10
CA ILE A 385 6.13 12.23 24.73
C ILE A 385 4.95 12.73 23.89
N ALA A 386 5.12 12.84 22.56
CA ALA A 386 4.07 13.30 21.66
C ALA A 386 2.91 12.29 21.61
N GLU A 387 3.24 11.01 21.55
CA GLU A 387 2.31 9.89 21.47
C GLU A 387 1.50 9.77 22.77
N ARG A 388 2.11 9.98 23.94
CA ARG A 388 1.42 9.97 25.23
C ARG A 388 0.45 11.14 25.38
N ILE A 389 0.86 12.36 24.99
CA ILE A 389 -0.04 13.53 25.02
C ILE A 389 -1.21 13.33 24.03
N ALA A 390 -0.94 12.78 22.84
CA ALA A 390 -1.99 12.46 21.87
C ALA A 390 -2.96 11.40 22.41
N TYR A 391 -2.47 10.37 23.10
CA TYR A 391 -3.28 9.36 23.78
C TYR A 391 -4.16 10.00 24.88
N GLU A 392 -3.60 10.87 25.71
CA GLU A 392 -4.34 11.61 26.75
C GLU A 392 -5.45 12.53 26.16
N LEU A 393 -5.19 13.15 25.00
CA LEU A 393 -6.16 13.99 24.28
C LEU A 393 -7.29 13.19 23.63
N VAL A 394 -7.04 11.97 23.16
CA VAL A 394 -8.09 11.06 22.64
C VAL A 394 -8.99 10.59 23.79
N MET A 395 -8.40 10.37 24.97
CA MET A 395 -9.09 9.95 26.20
C MET A 395 -9.82 11.09 26.95
N ASP A 396 -9.85 12.32 26.40
CA ASP A 396 -10.39 13.55 27.03
C ASP A 396 -9.85 13.83 28.45
N ASN A 397 -8.62 13.39 28.75
CA ASN A 397 -8.05 13.53 30.10
C ASN A 397 -7.34 14.88 30.32
N THR A 398 -7.38 15.77 29.32
CA THR A 398 -6.62 17.03 29.28
C THR A 398 -7.56 18.24 29.34
N GLN A 399 -7.31 19.14 30.30
CA GLN A 399 -8.17 20.30 30.57
C GLN A 399 -7.88 21.51 29.66
N ASP A 400 -6.74 21.50 28.95
CA ASP A 400 -6.36 22.46 27.91
C ASP A 400 -5.91 21.69 26.66
N ARG A 401 -6.79 21.62 25.66
CA ARG A 401 -6.57 20.84 24.43
C ARG A 401 -5.60 21.54 23.47
N SER A 402 -5.66 22.87 23.41
CA SER A 402 -4.85 23.71 22.52
C SER A 402 -3.37 23.69 22.92
N ALA A 403 -3.07 23.95 24.19
CA ALA A 403 -1.70 23.91 24.70
C ALA A 403 -1.05 22.51 24.57
N ALA A 404 -1.84 21.45 24.72
CA ALA A 404 -1.39 20.08 24.52
C ALA A 404 -1.08 19.77 23.04
N MET A 405 -1.88 20.26 22.10
CA MET A 405 -1.59 20.14 20.66
C MET A 405 -0.35 20.95 20.25
N GLU A 406 -0.18 22.17 20.78
CA GLU A 406 1.04 22.94 20.58
C GLU A 406 2.27 22.17 21.11
N GLN A 407 2.19 21.58 22.30
CA GLN A 407 3.28 20.77 22.86
C GLN A 407 3.63 19.58 21.96
N ILE A 408 2.63 18.91 21.36
CA ILE A 408 2.85 17.85 20.38
C ILE A 408 3.59 18.36 19.13
N VAL A 409 3.20 19.52 18.58
CA VAL A 409 3.91 20.13 17.41
C VAL A 409 5.41 20.25 17.68
N TRP A 410 5.77 20.84 18.82
CA TRP A 410 7.18 21.08 19.15
C TRP A 410 7.95 19.78 19.43
N GLN A 411 7.31 18.81 20.08
CA GLN A 411 7.90 17.49 20.31
C GLN A 411 8.14 16.74 18.98
N LEU A 412 7.15 16.68 18.08
CA LEU A 412 7.28 16.04 16.76
C LEU A 412 8.36 16.70 15.91
N LEU A 413 8.51 18.03 15.98
CA LEU A 413 9.60 18.74 15.31
C LEU A 413 10.97 18.35 15.88
N SER A 414 11.10 18.29 17.21
CA SER A 414 12.32 17.81 17.89
C SER A 414 12.69 16.39 17.45
N ASP A 415 11.72 15.48 17.45
CA ASP A 415 11.91 14.04 17.22
C ASP A 415 11.97 13.65 15.73
N ASN A 416 12.11 14.63 14.84
CA ASN A 416 12.22 14.45 13.39
C ASN A 416 10.98 13.84 12.70
N ARG A 417 9.80 13.90 13.33
CA ARG A 417 8.50 13.46 12.78
C ARG A 417 7.71 14.64 12.21
N GLY A 418 8.40 15.46 11.42
CA GLY A 418 7.91 16.76 10.98
C GLY A 418 6.71 16.73 10.03
N GLY A 419 6.49 15.65 9.28
CA GLY A 419 5.32 15.52 8.42
C GLY A 419 4.01 15.63 9.23
N LEU A 420 3.92 14.94 10.36
CA LEU A 420 2.76 15.05 11.26
C LEU A 420 2.70 16.42 11.95
N ALA A 421 3.84 17.02 12.32
CA ALA A 421 3.87 18.38 12.84
C ALA A 421 3.32 19.40 11.83
N TYR A 422 3.63 19.26 10.54
CA TYR A 422 3.10 20.09 9.46
C TYR A 422 1.56 19.98 9.36
N HIS A 423 1.02 18.76 9.40
CA HIS A 423 -0.45 18.57 9.35
C HIS A 423 -1.14 19.09 10.60
N LEU A 424 -0.52 18.96 11.78
CA LEU A 424 -1.07 19.49 13.03
C LEU A 424 -1.07 21.03 13.03
N VAL A 425 0.05 21.66 12.66
CA VAL A 425 0.13 23.12 12.49
C VAL A 425 -0.86 23.62 11.44
N ARG A 426 -1.04 22.91 10.32
CA ARG A 426 -2.05 23.25 9.30
C ARG A 426 -3.48 23.18 9.84
N HIS A 427 -3.78 22.20 10.70
CA HIS A 427 -5.09 22.06 11.37
C HIS A 427 -5.33 23.21 12.36
N LEU A 428 -4.40 23.46 13.29
CA LEU A 428 -4.50 24.55 14.27
C LEU A 428 -4.60 25.93 13.61
N HIS A 429 -3.81 26.18 12.55
CA HIS A 429 -3.87 27.42 11.79
C HIS A 429 -5.22 27.60 11.08
N ALA A 430 -5.82 26.53 10.56
CA ALA A 430 -7.17 26.57 9.96
C ALA A 430 -8.28 26.82 11.00
N GLN A 431 -8.07 26.48 12.27
CA GLN A 431 -8.94 26.84 13.39
C GLN A 431 -8.72 28.29 13.89
N GLY A 432 -7.73 29.01 13.35
CA GLY A 432 -7.41 30.39 13.71
C GLY A 432 -6.40 30.55 14.84
N GLU A 433 -5.71 29.48 15.25
CA GLU A 433 -4.65 29.58 16.26
C GLU A 433 -3.38 30.25 15.71
N ALA A 434 -2.78 31.12 16.53
CA ALA A 434 -1.62 31.92 16.17
C ALA A 434 -0.31 31.31 16.69
N LEU A 435 0.17 30.24 16.04
CA LEU A 435 1.46 29.62 16.36
C LEU A 435 2.64 30.38 15.71
N ILE A 436 3.81 30.35 16.37
CA ILE A 436 5.07 30.92 15.86
C ILE A 436 5.51 30.24 14.56
N ALA A 437 5.37 28.91 14.51
CA ALA A 437 5.61 28.12 13.31
C ALA A 437 4.31 28.06 12.49
N THR A 438 4.26 28.82 11.40
CA THR A 438 3.17 28.70 10.41
C THR A 438 3.37 27.43 9.56
N PRO A 439 2.35 26.95 8.83
CA PRO A 439 2.49 25.77 7.98
C PRO A 439 3.63 25.88 6.95
N GLU A 440 3.86 27.08 6.42
CA GLU A 440 4.93 27.40 5.46
C GLU A 440 6.30 27.32 6.12
N VAL A 441 6.45 27.83 7.35
CA VAL A 441 7.71 27.73 8.11
C VAL A 441 8.05 26.27 8.39
N VAL A 442 7.08 25.46 8.84
CA VAL A 442 7.30 24.02 9.08
C VAL A 442 7.65 23.31 7.78
N ARG A 443 6.87 23.51 6.70
CA ARG A 443 7.14 22.90 5.40
C ARG A 443 8.53 23.29 4.88
N ALA A 444 8.94 24.55 5.01
CA ALA A 444 10.24 25.01 4.60
C ALA A 444 11.39 24.41 5.44
N VAL A 445 11.21 24.15 6.73
CA VAL A 445 12.23 23.43 7.54
C VAL A 445 12.44 22.01 7.02
N LEU A 446 11.36 21.31 6.65
CA LEU A 446 11.42 19.93 6.20
C LEU A 446 11.96 19.79 4.78
N LEU A 447 11.39 20.55 3.83
CA LEU A 447 11.86 20.59 2.44
C LEU A 447 13.26 21.21 2.33
N GLY A 448 13.59 22.16 3.21
CA GLY A 448 14.93 22.75 3.27
C GLY A 448 16.01 21.76 3.68
N ALA A 449 15.67 20.75 4.49
CA ALA A 449 16.58 19.68 4.86
C ALA A 449 16.80 18.64 3.73
N THR A 450 15.82 18.43 2.85
CA THR A 450 15.87 17.43 1.76
C THR A 450 16.25 17.98 0.39
N VAL A 451 16.24 19.30 0.19
CA VAL A 451 16.60 19.89 -1.11
C VAL A 451 18.02 19.50 -1.54
N CYS A 452 18.15 19.14 -2.82
CA CYS A 452 19.41 18.81 -3.48
C CYS A 452 19.65 19.67 -4.73
N TYR A 453 18.59 20.19 -5.36
CA TYR A 453 18.68 20.93 -6.61
C TYR A 453 18.07 22.34 -6.56
N ASP A 454 18.68 23.27 -7.29
CA ASP A 454 18.23 24.65 -7.45
C ASP A 454 16.95 24.82 -8.30
N ILE A 455 16.57 23.75 -9.00
CA ILE A 455 15.37 23.68 -9.83
C ILE A 455 14.71 22.33 -9.58
N GLY A 456 13.46 22.36 -9.15
CA GLY A 456 12.64 21.18 -8.90
C GLY A 456 11.43 21.49 -8.05
N ASP A 457 10.57 20.49 -7.85
CA ASP A 457 9.33 20.57 -7.10
C ASP A 457 9.58 21.10 -5.67
N THR A 458 10.60 20.57 -4.99
CA THR A 458 11.06 20.99 -3.66
C THR A 458 11.53 22.45 -3.66
N ALA A 459 12.34 22.86 -4.64
CA ALA A 459 12.82 24.23 -4.78
C ALA A 459 11.70 25.24 -5.14
N SER A 460 10.72 24.82 -5.93
CA SER A 460 9.55 25.64 -6.28
C SER A 460 8.64 25.86 -5.07
N LEU A 461 8.37 24.81 -4.29
CA LEU A 461 7.64 24.93 -3.02
C LEU A 461 8.37 25.82 -2.02
N LEU A 462 9.68 25.62 -1.83
CA LEU A 462 10.51 26.47 -0.97
C LEU A 462 10.50 27.94 -1.40
N ARG A 463 10.58 28.22 -2.71
CA ARG A 463 10.48 29.59 -3.25
C ARG A 463 9.15 30.25 -2.91
N ASN A 464 8.06 29.49 -3.02
CA ASN A 464 6.73 29.97 -2.65
C ASN A 464 6.62 30.18 -1.14
N ASP A 465 7.09 29.24 -0.31
CA ASP A 465 7.07 29.34 1.16
C ASP A 465 7.87 30.55 1.66
N PHE A 466 9.10 30.76 1.17
CA PHE A 466 9.91 31.93 1.53
C PHE A 466 9.28 33.25 1.08
N SER A 467 8.49 33.27 0.00
CA SER A 467 7.76 34.48 -0.42
C SER A 467 6.60 34.85 0.51
N LEU A 468 6.10 33.90 1.30
CA LEU A 468 5.01 34.07 2.28
C LEU A 468 5.53 34.41 3.69
N PHE A 469 6.84 34.42 3.93
CA PHE A 469 7.42 34.73 5.24
C PHE A 469 7.23 36.21 5.60
N SER A 470 6.25 36.52 6.47
CA SER A 470 6.10 37.84 7.10
C SER A 470 7.41 38.30 7.76
N PRO A 471 7.78 39.59 7.72
CA PRO A 471 8.95 40.09 8.43
C PRO A 471 8.87 39.81 9.93
N LEU A 472 10.03 39.54 10.56
CA LEU A 472 10.12 39.37 12.01
C LEU A 472 10.04 40.75 12.67
N ASN A 473 9.04 40.95 13.53
CA ASN A 473 8.84 42.20 14.25
C ASN A 473 9.44 42.11 15.66
N ASN A 474 10.21 43.12 16.06
CA ASN A 474 10.81 43.23 17.40
C ASN A 474 9.80 43.55 18.53
N GLU A 475 8.50 43.33 18.31
CA GLU A 475 7.43 43.55 19.29
C GLU A 475 6.99 42.24 20.00
N GLN A 476 7.57 41.10 19.61
CA GLN A 476 7.36 39.80 20.25
C GLN A 476 8.25 39.62 21.49
N ASP A 477 7.91 38.65 22.35
CA ASP A 477 8.80 38.17 23.43
C ASP A 477 10.16 37.74 22.84
N ASP A 478 11.27 38.10 23.50
CA ASP A 478 12.65 37.87 23.01
C ASP A 478 12.89 36.38 22.70
N GLU A 479 12.27 35.48 23.46
CA GLU A 479 12.34 34.03 23.26
C GLU A 479 11.52 33.56 22.04
N MET A 480 10.34 34.15 21.80
CA MET A 480 9.52 33.85 20.62
C MET A 480 10.20 34.33 19.33
N LEU A 481 10.77 35.54 19.37
CA LEU A 481 11.58 36.10 18.28
C LEU A 481 12.79 35.20 18.00
N THR A 482 13.54 34.80 19.04
CA THR A 482 14.68 33.89 18.90
C THR A 482 14.29 32.52 18.33
N THR A 483 13.16 31.96 18.77
CA THR A 483 12.59 30.72 18.22
C THR A 483 12.31 30.85 16.72
N ALA A 484 11.66 31.94 16.31
CA ALA A 484 11.34 32.21 14.90
C ALA A 484 12.61 32.42 14.04
N VAL A 485 13.63 33.11 14.58
CA VAL A 485 14.94 33.29 13.92
C VAL A 485 15.61 31.94 13.68
N ILE A 486 15.70 31.09 14.69
CA ILE A 486 16.39 29.79 14.59
C ILE A 486 15.66 28.84 13.62
N LEU A 487 14.32 28.82 13.62
CA LEU A 487 13.54 28.03 12.66
C LEU A 487 13.73 28.49 11.21
N ARG A 488 13.71 29.80 10.96
CA ARG A 488 13.91 30.37 9.62
C ARG A 488 15.34 30.20 9.12
N ALA A 489 16.33 30.22 10.01
CA ALA A 489 17.69 29.83 9.67
C ALA A 489 17.77 28.35 9.31
N ALA A 490 17.14 27.46 10.11
CA ALA A 490 17.14 26.02 9.86
C ALA A 490 16.52 25.66 8.50
N SER A 491 15.46 26.35 8.06
CA SER A 491 14.88 26.18 6.73
C SER A 491 15.72 26.77 5.60
N ALA A 492 16.44 27.87 5.83
CA ALA A 492 17.15 28.61 4.78
C ALA A 492 18.64 28.25 4.59
N ILE A 493 19.32 27.71 5.62
CA ILE A 493 20.77 27.39 5.56
C ILE A 493 21.14 26.48 4.37
N ARG A 494 20.46 25.34 4.21
CA ARG A 494 20.77 24.37 3.15
C ARG A 494 20.29 24.84 1.76
N PRO A 495 19.06 25.38 1.58
CA PRO A 495 18.66 25.96 0.30
C PRO A 495 19.51 27.15 -0.14
N ALA A 496 20.05 27.98 0.77
CA ALA A 496 20.94 29.08 0.38
C ALA A 496 22.25 28.59 -0.27
N LEU A 497 22.66 27.34 -0.01
CA LEU A 497 23.81 26.69 -0.64
C LEU A 497 23.43 25.91 -1.89
N LEU A 498 22.46 24.99 -1.80
CA LEU A 498 22.14 24.04 -2.88
C LEU A 498 21.09 24.55 -3.87
N ALA A 499 20.26 25.52 -3.46
CA ALA A 499 19.13 26.03 -4.22
C ALA A 499 18.93 27.56 -4.06
N PRO A 500 19.93 28.41 -4.32
CA PRO A 500 19.87 29.83 -4.01
C PRO A 500 18.76 30.60 -4.76
N ASN A 501 18.26 30.09 -5.89
CA ASN A 501 17.10 30.66 -6.60
C ASN A 501 15.75 30.41 -5.87
N THR A 502 15.75 29.74 -4.72
CA THR A 502 14.62 29.76 -3.76
C THR A 502 14.44 31.12 -3.09
N GLY A 503 15.48 31.95 -3.05
CA GLY A 503 15.50 33.20 -2.26
C GLY A 503 15.95 33.00 -0.81
N ALA A 504 16.31 31.79 -0.38
CA ALA A 504 16.74 31.51 1.00
C ALA A 504 17.87 32.43 1.54
N HIS A 505 18.74 32.92 0.67
CA HIS A 505 19.80 33.88 1.05
C HIS A 505 19.24 35.23 1.53
N THR A 506 18.10 35.70 1.02
CA THR A 506 17.46 36.94 1.52
C THR A 506 16.80 36.70 2.88
N ILE A 507 16.25 35.50 3.12
CA ILE A 507 15.74 35.11 4.44
C ILE A 507 16.85 35.17 5.47
N LEU A 508 18.01 34.54 5.22
CA LEU A 508 19.17 34.60 6.11
C LEU A 508 19.70 36.02 6.34
N GLN A 509 19.73 36.87 5.31
CA GLN A 509 20.11 38.29 5.43
C GLN A 509 19.11 39.14 6.23
N SER A 510 17.84 38.72 6.28
CA SER A 510 16.77 39.42 6.99
C SER A 510 16.66 39.05 8.48
N LEU A 511 17.44 38.07 8.96
CA LEU A 511 17.37 37.64 10.35
C LEU A 511 17.99 38.69 11.30
N PRO A 512 17.27 39.11 12.36
CA PRO A 512 17.86 39.94 13.41
C PRO A 512 18.90 39.16 14.23
N SER A 513 19.93 39.85 14.70
CA SER A 513 20.95 39.27 15.59
C SER A 513 20.39 38.99 16.99
N CYS A 514 20.30 37.73 17.38
CA CYS A 514 19.90 37.32 18.72
C CYS A 514 21.05 37.49 19.74
N PRO A 515 20.79 38.06 20.94
CA PRO A 515 21.79 38.12 22.02
C PRO A 515 22.30 36.72 22.40
N GLY A 516 23.62 36.55 22.47
CA GLY A 516 24.24 35.27 22.83
C GLY A 516 24.39 34.25 21.68
N LEU A 517 23.94 34.57 20.47
CA LEU A 517 24.04 33.73 19.26
C LEU A 517 24.85 34.44 18.16
N ALA A 518 26.03 34.95 18.53
CA ALA A 518 26.85 35.78 17.66
C ALA A 518 27.51 34.96 16.54
N ARG A 519 28.11 33.81 16.88
CA ARG A 519 28.75 32.93 15.90
C ARG A 519 27.73 32.33 14.95
N PHE A 520 26.55 32.01 15.46
CA PHE A 520 25.41 31.57 14.67
C PHE A 520 24.97 32.62 13.63
N SER A 521 24.93 33.90 14.03
CA SER A 521 24.68 35.02 13.10
C SER A 521 25.79 35.13 12.04
N ASP A 522 27.06 35.05 12.45
CA ASP A 522 28.21 35.05 11.52
C ASP A 522 28.14 33.88 10.50
N TYR A 523 27.78 32.68 10.96
CA TYR A 523 27.61 31.49 10.13
C TYR A 523 26.47 31.66 9.10
N CYS A 524 25.33 32.19 9.53
CA CYS A 524 24.23 32.52 8.63
C CYS A 524 24.65 33.59 7.60
N ALA A 525 25.39 34.62 8.02
CA ALA A 525 25.88 35.68 7.14
C ALA A 525 26.88 35.18 6.09
N VAL A 526 27.82 34.29 6.47
CA VAL A 526 28.76 33.64 5.53
C VAL A 526 27.99 32.88 4.45
N ILE A 527 27.06 32.01 4.85
CA ILE A 527 26.25 31.21 3.92
C ILE A 527 25.38 32.09 3.02
N ALA A 528 24.75 33.12 3.58
CA ALA A 528 23.91 34.05 2.81
C ALA A 528 24.73 34.88 1.81
N SER A 529 25.96 35.25 2.16
CA SER A 529 26.88 35.95 1.25
C SER A 529 27.30 35.09 0.05
N TYR A 530 27.39 33.78 0.23
CA TYR A 530 27.60 32.83 -0.88
C TYR A 530 26.34 32.69 -1.73
N GLY A 531 25.19 32.41 -1.10
CA GLY A 531 23.90 32.22 -1.80
C GLY A 531 23.43 33.43 -2.61
N ALA A 532 23.80 34.65 -2.18
CA ALA A 532 23.54 35.90 -2.91
C ALA A 532 24.20 35.96 -4.31
N ASN A 533 25.16 35.08 -4.62
CA ASN A 533 25.74 34.96 -5.96
C ASN A 533 24.85 34.16 -6.93
N LEU A 534 23.71 33.63 -6.47
CA LEU A 534 22.73 32.85 -7.25
C LEU A 534 23.35 31.67 -8.01
N LYS A 535 24.33 31.00 -7.40
CA LYS A 535 25.00 29.82 -7.94
C LYS A 535 24.93 28.68 -6.93
N PRO A 536 24.30 27.55 -7.27
CA PRO A 536 24.24 26.41 -6.38
C PRO A 536 25.64 25.81 -6.15
N LEU A 537 25.89 25.43 -4.90
CA LEU A 537 27.07 24.72 -4.47
C LEU A 537 27.07 23.32 -5.11
N ASN A 538 28.00 23.09 -6.04
CA ASN A 538 28.19 21.78 -6.64
C ASN A 538 29.10 20.94 -5.74
N THR A 539 28.50 20.04 -4.96
CA THR A 539 29.20 19.14 -4.03
C THR A 539 30.12 18.15 -4.74
N THR A 540 29.73 17.68 -5.93
CA THR A 540 30.56 16.79 -6.78
C THR A 540 31.91 17.45 -7.13
N ASN A 541 31.92 18.74 -7.49
CA ASN A 541 33.14 19.53 -7.76
C ASN A 541 34.02 19.76 -6.51
N LEU A 542 33.48 19.65 -5.30
CA LEU A 542 34.21 19.90 -4.05
C LEU A 542 34.87 18.63 -3.48
N LEU A 543 34.31 17.47 -3.79
CA LEU A 543 34.83 16.16 -3.40
C LEU A 543 35.80 15.61 -4.44
N LEU A 544 35.55 15.90 -5.71
CA LEU A 544 36.38 15.46 -6.83
C LEU A 544 36.95 16.68 -7.55
N ALA A 545 38.27 16.80 -7.51
CA ALA A 545 39.04 17.60 -8.47
C ALA A 545 38.96 16.91 -9.85
N HIS A 546 37.76 16.92 -10.45
CA HIS A 546 37.44 16.21 -11.67
C HIS A 546 38.38 16.64 -12.78
N ASP A 547 39.26 15.73 -13.17
CA ASP A 547 39.97 15.83 -14.43
C ASP A 547 38.96 15.77 -15.59
N LYS A 548 39.45 16.09 -16.80
CA LYS A 548 38.56 16.13 -17.97
C LYS A 548 38.03 14.75 -18.36
N ALA A 549 38.65 13.66 -17.91
CA ALA A 549 38.27 12.28 -18.22
C ALA A 549 37.12 11.77 -17.34
N SER A 550 37.12 12.04 -16.03
CA SER A 550 36.04 11.65 -15.11
C SER A 550 34.72 12.35 -15.46
N TRP A 551 34.76 13.67 -15.70
CA TRP A 551 33.59 14.43 -16.19
C TRP A 551 33.01 13.86 -17.50
N GLN A 552 33.88 13.49 -18.45
CA GLN A 552 33.46 12.87 -19.71
C GLN A 552 32.85 11.48 -19.46
N THR A 553 33.38 10.71 -18.51
CA THR A 553 32.89 9.38 -18.16
C THR A 553 31.48 9.42 -17.56
N GLU A 554 31.20 10.39 -16.68
CA GLU A 554 29.87 10.63 -16.12
C GLU A 554 28.87 11.11 -17.18
N LEU A 555 29.29 12.02 -18.06
CA LEU A 555 28.48 12.46 -19.19
C LEU A 555 28.14 11.27 -20.12
N ASP A 556 29.12 10.45 -20.46
CA ASP A 556 28.95 9.25 -21.29
C ASP A 556 28.08 8.18 -20.59
N ALA A 557 28.07 8.14 -19.24
CA ALA A 557 27.15 7.32 -18.45
C ALA A 557 25.72 7.84 -18.52
N LEU A 558 25.51 9.13 -18.23
CA LEU A 558 24.20 9.77 -18.34
C LEU A 558 23.61 9.64 -19.75
N GLN A 559 24.42 9.82 -20.79
CA GLN A 559 23.97 9.63 -22.17
C GLN A 559 23.55 8.18 -22.48
N ARG A 560 24.23 7.18 -21.90
CA ARG A 560 23.83 5.77 -22.03
C ARG A 560 22.51 5.50 -21.31
N GLU A 561 22.37 5.96 -20.07
CA GLU A 561 21.13 5.85 -19.28
C GLU A 561 19.95 6.48 -20.03
N VAL A 562 20.11 7.72 -20.51
CA VAL A 562 19.06 8.44 -21.24
C VAL A 562 18.70 7.77 -22.55
N ARG A 563 19.66 7.17 -23.28
CA ARG A 563 19.37 6.38 -24.49
C ARG A 563 18.55 5.13 -24.16
N VAL A 564 18.94 4.38 -23.13
CA VAL A 564 18.19 3.19 -22.66
C VAL A 564 16.78 3.58 -22.22
N TRP A 565 16.66 4.58 -21.35
CA TRP A 565 15.37 5.07 -20.88
C TRP A 565 14.48 5.56 -22.02
N SER A 566 15.01 6.36 -22.96
CA SER A 566 14.24 6.90 -24.09
C SER A 566 13.76 5.78 -25.04
N SER A 567 14.57 4.74 -25.24
CA SER A 567 14.16 3.57 -26.02
C SER A 567 12.98 2.83 -25.37
N GLN A 568 12.97 2.71 -24.04
CA GLN A 568 11.88 2.07 -23.28
C GLN A 568 10.64 2.97 -23.19
N ALA A 569 10.84 4.28 -23.03
CA ALA A 569 9.78 5.29 -22.84
C ALA A 569 8.76 5.30 -24.00
N ASN A 570 9.23 5.07 -25.23
CA ASN A 570 8.38 4.91 -26.43
C ASN A 570 7.37 3.76 -26.34
N PHE A 571 7.70 2.69 -25.61
CA PHE A 571 6.86 1.50 -25.47
C PHE A 571 6.04 1.49 -24.17
N ARG A 572 6.22 2.45 -23.27
CA ARG A 572 5.42 2.55 -22.04
C ARG A 572 3.96 2.86 -22.37
N THR A 573 3.07 1.95 -21.97
CA THR A 573 1.62 2.11 -22.05
C THR A 573 1.04 2.46 -20.70
N ILE A 574 0.38 3.61 -20.64
CA ILE A 574 -0.39 4.09 -19.49
C ILE A 574 -1.75 3.39 -19.49
N LYS A 575 -2.28 3.02 -18.32
CA LYS A 575 -3.58 2.30 -18.15
C LYS A 575 -4.82 3.16 -18.43
N PHE A 576 -4.72 4.10 -19.38
CA PHE A 576 -5.81 4.88 -19.93
C PHE A 576 -5.44 5.27 -21.36
N GLU A 577 -6.29 4.94 -22.33
CA GLU A 577 -5.90 5.01 -23.75
C GLU A 577 -5.57 6.44 -24.20
N ARG A 578 -6.36 7.44 -23.76
CA ARG A 578 -6.13 8.87 -24.04
C ARG A 578 -4.79 9.35 -23.47
N ALA A 579 -4.46 8.96 -22.24
CA ALA A 579 -3.18 9.29 -21.62
C ALA A 579 -2.00 8.60 -22.31
N SER A 580 -2.17 7.34 -22.75
CA SER A 580 -1.21 6.65 -23.62
C SER A 580 -0.98 7.37 -24.96
N ARG A 581 -2.03 7.98 -25.56
CA ARG A 581 -1.89 8.81 -26.77
C ARG A 581 -1.16 10.13 -26.48
N VAL A 582 -1.46 10.81 -25.37
CA VAL A 582 -0.73 12.02 -24.92
C VAL A 582 0.75 11.72 -24.69
N TRP A 583 1.06 10.63 -23.98
CA TRP A 583 2.45 10.20 -23.75
C TRP A 583 3.18 9.89 -25.07
N LYS A 584 2.54 9.14 -25.98
CA LYS A 584 3.10 8.88 -27.32
C LYS A 584 3.33 10.18 -28.11
N PHE A 585 2.48 11.20 -27.97
CA PHE A 585 2.68 12.51 -28.60
C PHE A 585 3.90 13.24 -28.00
N TRP A 586 4.09 13.21 -26.68
CA TRP A 586 5.27 13.78 -26.01
C TRP A 586 6.59 13.10 -26.38
N GLN A 587 6.53 11.83 -26.81
CA GLN A 587 7.66 11.04 -27.28
C GLN A 587 7.92 11.14 -28.81
N GLN A 588 7.09 11.84 -29.58
CA GLN A 588 7.37 12.10 -31.01
C GLN A 588 8.61 13.00 -31.17
N PRO A 589 9.31 13.04 -32.32
CA PRO A 589 10.55 13.81 -32.49
C PRO A 589 10.49 15.31 -32.17
N ASN A 590 9.29 15.92 -32.21
CA ASN A 590 9.04 17.31 -31.84
C ASN A 590 8.20 17.45 -30.54
N GLY A 591 7.96 16.35 -29.84
CA GLY A 591 7.23 16.29 -28.58
C GLY A 591 8.05 16.82 -27.40
N LEU A 592 7.35 17.24 -26.35
CA LEU A 592 7.90 17.92 -25.18
C LEU A 592 9.09 17.17 -24.55
N ILE A 593 8.86 15.89 -24.20
CA ILE A 593 9.85 15.05 -23.51
C ILE A 593 10.96 14.60 -24.46
N ALA A 594 10.62 14.18 -25.69
CA ALA A 594 11.61 13.76 -26.67
C ALA A 594 12.59 14.89 -27.04
N ARG A 595 12.12 16.14 -27.15
CA ARG A 595 12.98 17.31 -27.38
C ARG A 595 13.98 17.51 -26.23
N LEU A 596 13.52 17.43 -24.99
CA LEU A 596 14.36 17.56 -23.80
C LEU A 596 15.44 16.46 -23.76
N MET A 597 15.04 15.20 -23.97
CA MET A 597 15.96 14.05 -23.99
C MET A 597 16.94 14.11 -25.16
N LYS A 598 16.53 14.63 -26.31
CA LYS A 598 17.42 14.82 -27.46
C LYS A 598 18.57 15.78 -27.13
N ILE A 599 18.31 16.90 -26.46
CA ILE A 599 19.34 17.88 -26.06
C ILE A 599 20.38 17.21 -25.13
N VAL A 600 19.92 16.41 -24.18
CA VAL A 600 20.78 15.64 -23.26
C VAL A 600 21.61 14.57 -24.01
N GLN A 601 20.99 13.84 -24.95
CA GLN A 601 21.66 12.80 -25.76
C GLN A 601 22.69 13.35 -26.76
N GLU A 602 22.44 14.51 -27.35
CA GLU A 602 23.32 15.18 -28.33
C GLU A 602 24.37 16.09 -27.65
N ASN A 603 24.23 16.33 -26.34
CA ASN A 603 25.10 17.20 -25.54
C ASN A 603 25.12 18.67 -25.98
N ASP A 604 23.99 19.20 -26.47
CA ASP A 604 23.94 20.56 -26.99
C ASP A 604 23.94 21.61 -25.87
N SER A 605 25.15 21.97 -25.43
CA SER A 605 25.37 23.01 -24.42
C SER A 605 24.86 24.39 -24.81
N THR A 606 24.48 24.64 -26.08
CA THR A 606 23.90 25.94 -26.49
C THR A 606 22.44 26.08 -26.07
N GLN A 607 21.74 24.97 -25.79
CA GLN A 607 20.34 24.96 -25.34
C GLN A 607 20.20 24.83 -23.81
N LEU A 608 21.28 25.04 -23.04
CA LEU A 608 21.28 24.82 -21.59
C LEU A 608 20.26 25.69 -20.83
N ASP A 609 20.10 26.95 -21.22
CA ASP A 609 19.11 27.84 -20.59
C ASP A 609 17.66 27.48 -20.99
N LEU A 610 17.47 26.90 -22.19
CA LEU A 610 16.17 26.34 -22.59
C LEU A 610 15.83 25.12 -21.73
N VAL A 611 16.78 24.21 -21.49
CA VAL A 611 16.59 23.05 -20.60
C VAL A 611 16.25 23.53 -19.18
N ARG A 612 16.95 24.53 -18.63
CA ARG A 612 16.61 25.14 -17.33
C ARG A 612 15.20 25.72 -17.28
N HIS A 613 14.76 26.38 -18.35
CA HIS A 613 13.41 26.93 -18.44
C HIS A 613 12.34 25.81 -18.47
N GLU A 614 12.54 24.77 -19.29
CA GLU A 614 11.63 23.63 -19.35
C GLU A 614 11.57 22.87 -18.02
N ILE A 615 12.68 22.68 -17.29
CA ILE A 615 12.65 22.04 -15.96
C ILE A 615 11.87 22.90 -14.96
N ASN A 616 12.10 24.23 -14.91
CA ASN A 616 11.32 25.10 -14.02
C ASN A 616 9.82 25.06 -14.35
N ARG A 617 9.46 25.13 -15.64
CA ARG A 617 8.05 25.14 -16.09
C ARG A 617 7.37 23.80 -15.77
N LEU A 618 8.03 22.68 -16.10
CA LEU A 618 7.46 21.34 -15.97
C LEU A 618 7.60 20.73 -14.57
N SER A 619 8.27 21.39 -13.62
CA SER A 619 8.22 21.03 -12.21
C SER A 619 6.98 21.55 -11.48
N ASP A 620 6.16 22.40 -12.12
CA ASP A 620 4.85 22.78 -11.60
C ASP A 620 3.80 21.73 -11.98
N LEU A 621 3.06 21.25 -10.97
CA LEU A 621 1.98 20.28 -11.12
C LEU A 621 0.86 20.78 -12.04
N GLU A 622 0.43 22.04 -11.87
CA GLU A 622 -0.67 22.58 -12.66
C GLU A 622 -0.25 22.79 -14.12
N GLU A 623 1.04 23.02 -14.37
CA GLU A 623 1.59 23.20 -15.70
C GLU A 623 1.76 21.86 -16.44
N ILE A 624 2.17 20.76 -15.75
CA ILE A 624 2.05 19.41 -16.32
C ILE A 624 0.59 19.10 -16.65
N ARG A 625 -0.35 19.36 -15.73
CA ARG A 625 -1.79 19.13 -15.96
C ARG A 625 -2.30 19.96 -17.15
N HIS A 626 -1.88 21.22 -17.25
CA HIS A 626 -2.19 22.11 -18.37
C HIS A 626 -1.67 21.56 -19.69
N GLU A 627 -0.40 21.13 -19.76
CA GLU A 627 0.19 20.56 -20.98
C GLU A 627 -0.43 19.21 -21.35
N VAL A 628 -0.86 18.39 -20.38
CA VAL A 628 -1.65 17.18 -20.65
C VAL A 628 -2.96 17.53 -21.33
N HIS A 629 -3.73 18.50 -20.81
CA HIS A 629 -4.99 18.93 -21.43
C HIS A 629 -4.80 19.65 -22.77
N THR A 630 -3.73 20.43 -22.93
CA THR A 630 -3.41 21.12 -24.17
C THR A 630 -2.94 20.12 -25.24
N THR A 631 -2.13 19.14 -24.87
CA THR A 631 -1.71 18.04 -25.76
C THR A 631 -2.89 17.15 -26.12
N GLU A 632 -3.77 16.83 -25.17
CA GLU A 632 -5.00 16.07 -25.43
C GLU A 632 -5.88 16.76 -26.47
N ARG A 633 -6.15 18.07 -26.32
CA ARG A 633 -6.89 18.86 -27.32
C ARG A 633 -6.23 18.84 -28.70
N ARG A 634 -4.89 18.91 -28.76
CA ARG A 634 -4.11 18.87 -30.02
C ARG A 634 -4.08 17.48 -30.67
N ALA A 635 -3.99 16.41 -29.88
CA ALA A 635 -3.79 15.04 -30.36
C ALA A 635 -5.10 14.30 -30.68
N ILE A 636 -6.21 14.66 -30.02
CA ILE A 636 -7.50 13.96 -30.19
C ILE A 636 -8.48 14.76 -31.08
N GLY A 637 -8.31 16.08 -31.19
CA GLY A 637 -9.23 16.96 -31.91
C GLY A 637 -10.49 17.27 -31.08
N GLN A 638 -11.09 18.43 -31.36
CA GLN A 638 -12.22 19.06 -30.65
C GLN A 638 -12.99 18.17 -29.65
N THR A 639 -12.82 18.46 -28.36
CA THR A 639 -13.55 17.80 -27.27
C THR A 639 -15.06 17.86 -27.50
N GLN A 640 -15.70 16.70 -27.60
CA GLN A 640 -17.14 16.60 -27.40
C GLN A 640 -17.46 17.12 -25.99
N ARG A 641 -18.43 18.02 -25.88
CA ARG A 641 -18.85 18.58 -24.58
C ARG A 641 -19.35 17.44 -23.68
N GLY A 642 -18.79 17.32 -22.48
CA GLY A 642 -19.20 16.35 -21.46
C GLY A 642 -18.29 15.14 -21.28
N ILE A 643 -17.08 15.12 -21.86
CA ILE A 643 -16.07 14.10 -21.58
C ILE A 643 -15.14 14.57 -20.46
N ASP A 644 -14.92 13.72 -19.45
CA ASP A 644 -14.07 14.05 -18.30
C ASP A 644 -12.58 14.22 -18.68
N PRO A 645 -11.86 15.14 -17.99
CA PRO A 645 -10.42 15.33 -18.14
C PRO A 645 -9.61 14.09 -17.74
N ILE A 646 -8.37 13.97 -18.24
CA ILE A 646 -7.41 12.97 -17.71
C ILE A 646 -7.08 13.32 -16.25
N THR A 647 -7.55 12.50 -15.32
CA THR A 647 -7.36 12.65 -13.86
C THR A 647 -6.90 11.33 -13.22
N GLY A 648 -6.59 11.36 -11.92
CA GLY A 648 -6.17 10.19 -11.13
C GLY A 648 -4.95 9.47 -11.70
N ALA A 649 -4.92 8.14 -11.52
CA ALA A 649 -3.78 7.28 -11.82
C ALA A 649 -3.17 7.46 -13.23
N ALA A 650 -3.98 7.84 -14.22
CA ALA A 650 -3.50 8.12 -15.58
C ALA A 650 -2.64 9.39 -15.66
N LEU A 651 -3.04 10.47 -14.98
CA LEU A 651 -2.23 11.69 -14.85
C LEU A 651 -0.98 11.41 -14.01
N THR A 652 -1.11 10.63 -12.94
CA THR A 652 0.00 10.24 -12.05
C THR A 652 1.07 9.41 -12.78
N GLN A 653 0.69 8.51 -13.69
CA GLN A 653 1.65 7.82 -14.56
C GLN A 653 2.36 8.77 -15.55
N ILE A 654 1.64 9.74 -16.16
CA ILE A 654 2.30 10.77 -16.99
C ILE A 654 3.31 11.57 -16.14
N ARG A 655 2.90 12.02 -14.95
CA ARG A 655 3.75 12.80 -14.03
C ARG A 655 5.01 12.02 -13.62
N GLN A 656 4.88 10.74 -13.27
CA GLN A 656 6.02 9.90 -12.92
C GLN A 656 7.03 9.79 -14.07
N TYR A 657 6.56 9.60 -15.30
CA TYR A 657 7.45 9.48 -16.46
C TYR A 657 8.02 10.83 -16.92
N ALA A 658 7.28 11.92 -16.75
CA ALA A 658 7.78 13.27 -16.95
C ALA A 658 8.85 13.62 -15.92
N GLY A 659 8.63 13.33 -14.64
CA GLY A 659 9.60 13.49 -13.55
C GLY A 659 10.93 12.82 -13.86
N GLN A 660 10.92 11.53 -14.22
CA GLN A 660 12.14 10.81 -14.63
C GLN A 660 12.90 11.50 -15.77
N ALA A 661 12.20 12.07 -16.76
CA ALA A 661 12.82 12.84 -17.83
C ALA A 661 13.41 14.17 -17.33
N LEU A 662 12.71 14.85 -16.42
CA LEU A 662 13.24 16.06 -15.77
C LEU A 662 14.46 15.75 -14.91
N ASP A 663 14.53 14.61 -14.23
CA ASP A 663 15.68 14.21 -13.41
C ASP A 663 16.94 13.99 -14.25
N PHE A 664 16.82 13.34 -15.42
CA PHE A 664 17.93 13.28 -16.38
C PHE A 664 18.36 14.66 -16.89
N ALA A 665 17.40 15.57 -17.12
CA ALA A 665 17.69 16.94 -17.53
C ALA A 665 18.34 17.75 -16.40
N ARG A 666 17.92 17.57 -15.13
CA ARG A 666 18.54 18.15 -13.92
C ARG A 666 19.99 17.68 -13.81
N ARG A 667 20.24 16.36 -13.85
CA ARG A 667 21.59 15.76 -13.84
C ARG A 667 22.47 16.33 -14.96
N TRP A 668 21.93 16.48 -16.18
CA TRP A 668 22.67 17.08 -17.30
C TRP A 668 23.00 18.57 -17.10
N VAL A 669 22.07 19.38 -16.58
CA VAL A 669 22.32 20.79 -16.24
C VAL A 669 23.37 20.93 -15.14
N VAL A 670 23.35 20.05 -14.13
CA VAL A 670 24.37 20.00 -13.08
C VAL A 670 25.74 19.64 -13.66
N LEU A 671 25.81 18.61 -14.53
CA LEU A 671 27.03 18.19 -15.24
C LEU A 671 27.61 19.29 -16.15
N HIS A 672 26.80 20.07 -16.86
CA HIS A 672 27.35 21.21 -17.61
C HIS A 672 27.75 22.38 -16.72
N SER A 673 27.09 22.53 -15.57
CA SER A 673 27.48 23.52 -14.55
C SER A 673 28.81 23.15 -13.87
N SER A 674 29.28 21.89 -13.96
CA SER A 674 30.59 21.43 -13.48
C SER A 674 31.72 21.38 -14.53
N ARG A 675 31.46 21.77 -15.79
CA ARG A 675 32.38 21.52 -16.92
C ARG A 675 33.83 22.06 -16.74
N PRO A 676 34.88 21.24 -17.00
CA PRO A 676 36.31 21.60 -16.87
C PRO A 676 36.93 22.69 -17.80
N ASP A 677 36.28 23.81 -18.14
CA ASP A 677 36.88 24.83 -19.02
C ASP A 677 37.11 26.21 -18.33
N SER A 678 38.37 26.45 -17.96
CA SER A 678 39.11 27.73 -17.73
C SER A 678 38.57 28.83 -16.80
N LYS A 679 37.31 28.82 -16.36
CA LYS A 679 36.79 29.74 -15.30
C LYS A 679 36.71 29.10 -13.92
N ARG A 680 37.23 27.88 -13.75
CA ARG A 680 37.13 27.08 -12.52
C ARG A 680 37.79 27.76 -11.33
N ASP A 681 38.99 28.32 -11.48
CA ASP A 681 39.82 28.82 -10.36
C ASP A 681 39.04 29.71 -9.38
N TYR A 682 38.31 30.72 -9.86
CA TYR A 682 37.58 31.64 -8.97
C TYR A 682 36.40 30.99 -8.23
N LEU A 683 35.61 30.16 -8.92
CA LEU A 683 34.42 29.53 -8.31
C LEU A 683 34.82 28.37 -7.39
N GLN A 684 35.87 27.64 -7.75
CA GLN A 684 36.46 26.61 -6.90
C GLN A 684 37.09 27.25 -5.65
N GLN A 685 37.89 28.32 -5.79
CA GLN A 685 38.42 29.08 -4.65
C GLN A 685 37.30 29.63 -3.76
N GLN A 686 36.20 30.14 -4.34
CA GLN A 686 35.06 30.63 -3.55
C GLN A 686 34.36 29.51 -2.78
N ALA A 687 34.23 28.31 -3.36
CA ALA A 687 33.63 27.15 -2.70
C ALA A 687 34.57 26.50 -1.66
N GLU A 688 35.87 26.45 -1.92
CA GLU A 688 36.91 26.03 -0.96
C GLU A 688 37.02 27.01 0.22
N GLN A 689 36.96 28.32 -0.05
CA GLN A 689 36.92 29.37 0.97
C GLN A 689 35.65 29.26 1.82
N LEU A 690 34.48 29.05 1.20
CA LEU A 690 33.24 28.78 1.92
C LEU A 690 33.40 27.55 2.81
N ARG A 691 33.89 26.43 2.27
CA ARG A 691 34.10 25.18 3.03
C ARG A 691 35.00 25.43 4.24
N ALA A 692 36.12 26.14 4.07
CA ALA A 692 37.02 26.48 5.17
C ALA A 692 36.34 27.32 6.26
N GLN A 693 35.61 28.38 5.88
CA GLN A 693 34.89 29.25 6.82
C GLN A 693 33.74 28.52 7.54
N VAL A 694 32.98 27.71 6.81
CA VAL A 694 31.87 26.91 7.36
C VAL A 694 32.40 25.88 8.36
N VAL A 695 33.44 25.12 8.01
CA VAL A 695 34.05 24.11 8.90
C VAL A 695 34.70 24.76 10.13
N GLU A 696 35.37 25.90 9.99
CA GLU A 696 35.95 26.65 11.12
C GLU A 696 34.88 27.09 12.13
N LEU A 697 33.76 27.65 11.64
CA LEU A 697 32.68 28.15 12.48
C LEU A 697 31.78 27.03 13.05
N GLN A 698 31.61 25.91 12.34
CA GLN A 698 30.58 24.91 12.64
C GLN A 698 30.64 24.38 14.08
N SER A 699 31.81 23.92 14.54
CA SER A 699 31.98 23.41 15.90
C SER A 699 31.71 24.48 16.97
N ALA A 700 32.07 25.73 16.66
CA ALA A 700 31.91 26.88 17.53
C ALA A 700 30.45 27.37 17.62
N VAL A 701 29.65 27.14 16.57
CA VAL A 701 28.20 27.41 16.50
C VAL A 701 27.39 26.33 17.20
N LEU A 702 27.70 25.04 16.95
CA LEU A 702 27.04 23.94 17.67
C LEU A 702 27.25 24.06 19.18
N ALA A 703 28.46 24.42 19.62
CA ALA A 703 28.74 24.69 21.03
C ALA A 703 28.02 25.95 21.57
N GLU A 704 27.79 26.97 20.72
CA GLU A 704 27.04 28.19 21.11
C GLU A 704 25.54 27.88 21.29
N LEU A 705 24.94 27.11 20.37
CA LEU A 705 23.56 26.61 20.48
C LEU A 705 23.36 25.71 21.70
N ASP A 706 24.32 24.83 22.01
CA ASP A 706 24.28 23.95 23.18
C ASP A 706 24.45 24.72 24.50
N HIS A 707 25.28 25.76 24.50
CA HIS A 707 25.40 26.68 25.64
C HIS A 707 24.08 27.44 25.87
N TYR A 708 23.47 27.95 24.80
CA TYR A 708 22.17 28.63 24.85
C TYR A 708 21.07 27.71 25.40
N ALA A 709 21.01 26.46 24.91
CA ALA A 709 20.09 25.41 25.34
C ALA A 709 20.34 24.85 26.75
N THR A 710 21.41 25.27 27.45
CA THR A 710 21.69 24.83 28.83
C THR A 710 21.63 25.96 29.86
N HIS A 711 21.75 27.22 29.42
CA HIS A 711 21.82 28.38 30.32
C HIS A 711 20.47 29.11 30.49
N GLN A 712 19.51 28.87 29.59
CA GLN A 712 18.11 29.28 29.78
C GLN A 712 17.36 28.14 30.48
N SER A 713 16.80 28.40 31.67
CA SER A 713 16.24 27.35 32.52
C SER A 713 14.83 27.71 33.00
N PRO A 714 13.82 26.83 32.82
CA PRO A 714 13.76 25.74 31.84
C PRO A 714 13.48 26.27 30.42
N LEU A 715 14.02 25.66 29.36
CA LEU A 715 13.60 26.01 28.00
C LEU A 715 12.12 25.71 27.80
N LYS A 716 11.39 26.63 27.16
CA LYS A 716 10.07 26.32 26.62
C LYS A 716 10.22 25.35 25.43
N PRO A 717 9.27 24.41 25.19
CA PRO A 717 9.31 23.47 24.07
C PRO A 717 9.59 24.08 22.68
N PRO A 718 9.06 25.28 22.30
CA PRO A 718 9.32 25.89 20.99
C PRO A 718 10.80 26.11 20.70
N LEU A 719 11.54 26.68 21.66
CA LEU A 719 12.95 27.01 21.49
C LEU A 719 13.81 25.74 21.42
N ALA A 720 13.49 24.73 22.23
CA ALA A 720 14.18 23.43 22.20
C ALA A 720 14.02 22.76 20.83
N ALA A 721 12.80 22.73 20.28
CA ALA A 721 12.51 22.20 18.95
C ALA A 721 13.23 22.98 17.84
N ALA A 722 13.25 24.31 17.92
CA ALA A 722 13.97 25.16 16.97
C ALA A 722 15.47 24.87 16.96
N ILE A 723 16.10 24.80 18.14
CA ILE A 723 17.52 24.46 18.29
C ILE A 723 17.77 23.04 17.74
N ALA A 724 16.92 22.06 18.03
CA ALA A 724 17.06 20.71 17.50
C ALA A 724 16.97 20.65 15.96
N CYS A 725 16.09 21.45 15.34
CA CYS A 725 15.99 21.57 13.87
C CYS A 725 17.28 22.18 13.30
N CYS A 726 17.74 23.30 13.86
CA CYS A 726 18.93 24.00 13.41
C CYS A 726 20.20 23.15 13.56
N ARG A 727 20.37 22.45 14.70
CA ARG A 727 21.48 21.50 14.93
C ARG A 727 21.52 20.41 13.85
N ARG A 728 20.40 19.75 13.55
CA ARG A 728 20.32 18.74 12.47
C ARG A 728 20.74 19.35 11.14
N THR A 729 20.21 20.51 10.77
CA THR A 729 20.61 21.20 9.53
C THR A 729 22.11 21.46 9.48
N ILE A 730 22.71 22.01 10.54
CA ILE A 730 24.15 22.31 10.61
C ILE A 730 24.99 21.02 10.53
N THR A 731 24.58 19.93 11.20
CA THR A 731 25.26 18.62 11.09
C THR A 731 25.10 18.00 9.70
N HIS A 732 23.97 18.19 9.03
CA HIS A 732 23.78 17.79 7.63
C HIS A 732 24.56 18.67 6.64
N ILE A 733 25.06 19.84 7.04
CA ILE A 733 25.99 20.63 6.22
C ILE A 733 27.42 20.06 6.29
N SER A 734 27.90 19.51 7.42
CA SER A 734 29.21 18.84 7.45
C SER A 734 29.26 17.65 6.50
N THR A 735 28.23 16.81 6.46
CA THR A 735 28.23 15.60 5.62
C THR A 735 28.32 15.92 4.12
N LEU A 736 27.80 17.08 3.68
CA LEU A 736 27.98 17.59 2.30
C LEU A 736 29.45 17.90 1.95
N PHE A 737 30.31 18.11 2.93
CA PHE A 737 31.71 18.49 2.75
C PHE A 737 32.71 17.38 3.14
N GLU A 738 32.30 16.34 3.86
CA GLU A 738 33.20 15.37 4.48
C GLU A 738 33.30 14.02 3.75
N GLU A 739 32.22 13.52 3.14
CA GLU A 739 32.17 12.14 2.66
C GLU A 739 32.23 12.00 1.13
N MET A 740 33.02 11.02 0.65
CA MET A 740 32.90 10.45 -0.70
C MET A 740 31.78 9.39 -0.79
N SER A 741 30.88 9.33 0.19
CA SER A 741 29.69 8.49 0.17
C SER A 741 28.82 8.83 -1.05
N GLU A 742 28.00 7.87 -1.48
CA GLU A 742 27.03 8.06 -2.54
C GLU A 742 26.02 9.16 -2.15
N LEU A 743 26.33 10.41 -2.50
CA LEU A 743 25.41 11.54 -2.39
C LEU A 743 24.09 11.11 -3.03
N GLN A 744 22.98 11.20 -2.27
CA GLN A 744 21.65 10.84 -2.76
C GLN A 744 21.41 11.53 -4.11
N THR A 745 21.50 10.73 -5.18
CA THR A 745 21.53 11.23 -6.57
C THR A 745 20.12 11.51 -7.07
N GLU A 746 19.11 11.08 -6.33
CA GLU A 746 17.69 11.38 -6.52
C GLU A 746 17.21 12.26 -5.35
N GLU A 747 16.47 13.31 -5.68
CA GLU A 747 15.91 14.25 -4.70
C GLU A 747 14.59 13.69 -4.13
N VAL A 748 14.48 13.62 -2.80
CA VAL A 748 13.28 13.11 -2.15
C VAL A 748 12.10 14.04 -2.44
N LEU A 749 11.06 13.49 -3.10
CA LEU A 749 9.88 14.27 -3.50
C LEU A 749 9.08 14.76 -2.27
N PRO A 750 8.54 15.99 -2.30
CA PRO A 750 7.85 16.61 -1.16
C PRO A 750 6.76 15.75 -0.50
N ARG A 751 5.99 14.99 -1.29
CA ARG A 751 4.93 14.12 -0.76
C ARG A 751 5.43 13.06 0.23
N TYR A 752 6.65 12.55 0.04
CA TYR A 752 7.24 11.56 0.95
C TYR A 752 7.67 12.21 2.26
N THR A 753 8.21 13.43 2.21
CA THR A 753 8.62 14.19 3.39
C THR A 753 7.43 14.71 4.21
N LEU A 754 6.33 15.10 3.55
CA LEU A 754 5.20 15.78 4.20
C LEU A 754 4.04 14.86 4.58
N HIS A 755 3.75 13.81 3.80
CA HIS A 755 2.49 13.05 3.93
C HIS A 755 2.67 11.59 4.32
N PHE A 756 3.89 11.03 4.25
CA PHE A 756 4.12 9.59 4.45
C PHE A 756 3.67 9.06 5.82
N ASP A 757 3.96 9.75 6.92
CA ASP A 757 3.53 9.32 8.26
C ASP A 757 2.00 9.36 8.46
N LEU A 758 1.21 10.03 7.59
CA LEU A 758 -0.26 9.93 7.64
C LEU A 758 -0.75 8.51 7.33
N LEU A 759 0.01 7.73 6.55
CA LEU A 759 -0.32 6.34 6.21
C LEU A 759 -0.27 5.40 7.43
N ARG A 760 0.15 5.90 8.61
CA ARG A 760 0.07 5.17 9.88
C ARG A 760 -1.34 5.00 10.40
N SER A 761 -2.24 5.93 10.11
CA SER A 761 -3.65 5.81 10.48
C SER A 761 -4.44 5.18 9.34
N THR A 762 -5.11 4.06 9.61
CA THR A 762 -6.08 3.45 8.68
C THR A 762 -7.35 4.30 8.49
N SER A 763 -7.53 5.35 9.29
CA SER A 763 -8.64 6.29 9.15
C SER A 763 -8.37 7.35 8.06
N ILE A 764 -7.11 7.61 7.69
CA ILE A 764 -6.74 8.65 6.73
C ILE A 764 -6.72 8.09 5.31
N THR A 765 -7.73 8.44 4.52
CA THR A 765 -7.69 8.29 3.06
C THR A 765 -6.85 9.40 2.44
N THR A 766 -6.10 9.08 1.38
CA THR A 766 -5.18 10.02 0.72
C THR A 766 -5.35 10.03 -0.80
N ASN A 767 -5.27 11.21 -1.43
CA ASN A 767 -5.34 11.38 -2.89
C ASN A 767 -4.05 10.91 -3.59
N ASP A 768 -3.97 10.96 -4.93
CA ASP A 768 -2.77 10.57 -5.70
C ASP A 768 -1.47 11.31 -5.29
N ASP A 769 -1.58 12.52 -4.75
CA ASP A 769 -0.48 13.33 -4.22
C ASP A 769 -0.13 13.03 -2.75
N TRP A 770 -0.84 12.07 -2.17
CA TRP A 770 -0.80 11.61 -0.78
C TRP A 770 -1.35 12.62 0.23
N GLU A 771 -1.99 13.70 -0.21
CA GLU A 771 -2.69 14.61 0.70
C GLU A 771 -3.94 13.95 1.28
N PRO A 772 -4.29 14.24 2.55
CA PRO A 772 -5.48 13.68 3.19
C PRO A 772 -6.77 14.20 2.52
N THR A 773 -7.73 13.30 2.30
CA THR A 773 -9.05 13.63 1.72
C THR A 773 -10.19 13.72 2.73
N LEU A 774 -9.89 13.59 4.02
CA LEU A 774 -10.86 13.72 5.12
C LEU A 774 -11.36 15.17 5.31
N PRO A 775 -12.62 15.37 5.72
CA PRO A 775 -13.10 16.66 6.19
C PRO A 775 -12.51 17.02 7.57
N SER A 776 -12.42 18.32 7.86
CA SER A 776 -11.65 18.86 9.00
C SER A 776 -12.16 18.46 10.39
N ASP A 777 -13.43 18.09 10.51
CA ASP A 777 -14.07 17.58 11.73
C ASP A 777 -13.55 16.20 12.14
N GLN A 778 -13.24 15.35 11.15
CA GLN A 778 -12.74 13.99 11.34
C GLN A 778 -11.21 13.91 11.30
N PHE A 779 -10.57 14.88 10.65
CA PHE A 779 -9.13 14.91 10.45
C PHE A 779 -8.33 14.97 11.77
N GLU A 780 -8.83 15.68 12.79
CA GLU A 780 -8.13 15.82 14.08
C GLU A 780 -7.92 14.47 14.78
N LEU A 781 -8.98 13.66 14.90
CA LEU A 781 -8.90 12.36 15.56
C LEU A 781 -8.04 11.37 14.76
N ALA A 782 -8.12 11.42 13.44
CA ALA A 782 -7.31 10.60 12.56
C ALA A 782 -5.81 11.00 12.60
N LEU A 783 -5.52 12.29 12.78
CA LEU A 783 -4.16 12.80 12.96
C LEU A 783 -3.58 12.41 14.33
N LEU A 784 -4.37 12.52 15.41
CA LEU A 784 -3.97 12.02 16.73
C LEU A 784 -3.72 10.50 16.71
N ASP A 785 -4.56 9.72 16.01
CA ASP A 785 -4.35 8.29 15.76
C ASP A 785 -3.01 8.02 15.04
N ALA A 786 -2.71 8.75 13.96
CA ALA A 786 -1.43 8.64 13.25
C ALA A 786 -0.22 8.96 14.14
N ILE A 787 -0.36 9.92 15.06
CA ILE A 787 0.67 10.28 16.06
C ILE A 787 0.83 9.16 17.10
N ILE A 788 -0.25 8.65 17.69
CA ILE A 788 -0.16 7.54 18.67
C ILE A 788 0.50 6.31 18.02
N ARG A 789 0.20 6.03 16.73
CA ARG A 789 0.78 4.93 15.94
C ARG A 789 2.24 5.15 15.49
N LEU A 790 2.92 6.20 15.96
CA LEU A 790 4.36 6.40 15.71
C LEU A 790 5.24 5.37 16.42
N CYS A 791 4.74 4.73 17.48
CA CYS A 791 5.39 3.63 18.20
C CYS A 791 5.30 2.28 17.46
N LEU A 792 4.40 2.13 16.48
CA LEU A 792 4.19 0.88 15.77
C LEU A 792 5.19 0.72 14.60
N PRO A 793 5.74 -0.49 14.39
CA PRO A 793 6.55 -0.80 13.22
C PRO A 793 5.69 -0.83 11.96
N TRP A 794 6.29 -0.54 10.80
CA TRP A 794 5.57 -0.50 9.52
C TRP A 794 4.96 -1.84 9.10
N GLY A 795 5.47 -2.97 9.62
CA GLY A 795 4.85 -4.28 9.47
C GLY A 795 3.42 -4.33 9.98
N THR A 796 3.18 -3.92 11.23
CA THR A 796 1.85 -3.90 11.85
C THR A 796 0.90 -2.96 11.13
N VAL A 797 1.37 -1.77 10.73
CA VAL A 797 0.58 -0.81 9.94
C VAL A 797 0.18 -1.42 8.58
N LEU A 798 1.09 -2.12 7.90
CA LEU A 798 0.82 -2.79 6.63
C LEU A 798 -0.17 -3.97 6.79
N GLU A 799 -0.13 -4.68 7.91
CA GLU A 799 -1.08 -5.74 8.27
C GLU A 799 -2.49 -5.16 8.43
N GLU A 800 -2.66 -4.06 9.15
CA GLU A 800 -3.96 -3.42 9.35
C GLU A 800 -4.58 -2.95 8.01
N TRP A 801 -3.79 -2.32 7.13
CA TRP A 801 -4.23 -1.99 5.78
C TRP A 801 -4.54 -3.22 4.91
N SER A 802 -3.83 -4.34 5.12
CA SER A 802 -4.12 -5.60 4.43
C SER A 802 -5.43 -6.24 4.92
N VAL A 803 -5.75 -6.15 6.21
CA VAL A 803 -7.06 -6.56 6.76
C VAL A 803 -8.20 -5.75 6.17
N LEU A 804 -7.99 -4.46 5.90
CA LEU A 804 -8.93 -3.60 5.17
C LEU A 804 -8.95 -3.86 3.64
N ARG A 805 -8.15 -4.82 3.14
CA ARG A 805 -8.01 -5.15 1.71
C ARG A 805 -7.73 -3.92 0.82
N ASP A 806 -6.98 -2.95 1.36
CA ASP A 806 -6.49 -1.79 0.63
C ASP A 806 -5.03 -2.00 0.23
N HIS A 807 -4.86 -2.65 -0.93
CA HIS A 807 -3.56 -2.87 -1.53
C HIS A 807 -3.02 -1.67 -2.33
N GLU A 808 -3.73 -0.55 -2.33
CA GLU A 808 -3.19 0.72 -2.80
C GLU A 808 -2.37 1.36 -1.67
N MET A 809 -2.93 1.50 -0.47
CA MET A 809 -2.28 2.08 0.69
C MET A 809 -1.05 1.26 1.14
N THR A 810 -1.12 -0.08 1.18
CA THR A 810 0.08 -0.91 1.42
C THR A 810 1.15 -0.74 0.34
N GLY A 811 0.78 -0.39 -0.90
CA GLY A 811 1.71 -0.06 -1.97
C GLY A 811 2.37 1.30 -1.79
N ARG A 812 1.62 2.28 -1.29
CA ARG A 812 2.13 3.61 -0.93
C ARG A 812 3.12 3.50 0.23
N ILE A 813 2.85 2.68 1.26
CA ILE A 813 3.79 2.41 2.36
C ILE A 813 5.15 1.95 1.81
N ILE A 814 5.18 0.88 1.02
CA ILE A 814 6.42 0.36 0.41
C ILE A 814 7.12 1.42 -0.45
N THR A 815 6.37 2.14 -1.28
CA THR A 815 6.92 3.23 -2.13
C THR A 815 7.60 4.32 -1.30
N GLY A 816 7.01 4.67 -0.16
CA GLY A 816 7.55 5.70 0.75
C GLY A 816 8.79 5.23 1.50
N LEU A 817 8.79 3.98 1.99
CA LEU A 817 9.97 3.37 2.62
C LEU A 817 11.17 3.34 1.67
N THR A 818 10.94 2.93 0.42
CA THR A 818 11.99 2.94 -0.63
C THR A 818 12.50 4.36 -0.89
N ALA A 819 11.62 5.34 -1.06
CA ALA A 819 12.01 6.73 -1.32
C ALA A 819 12.74 7.39 -0.14
N LEU A 820 12.44 6.97 1.09
CA LEU A 820 13.10 7.44 2.32
C LEU A 820 14.34 6.61 2.70
N SER A 821 14.82 5.73 1.81
CA SER A 821 16.04 4.94 1.98
C SER A 821 16.04 4.01 3.21
N TYR A 822 14.87 3.41 3.54
CA TYR A 822 14.79 2.36 4.56
C TYR A 822 15.59 1.09 4.15
N PRO A 823 15.94 0.22 5.12
CA PRO A 823 16.69 -1.01 4.85
C PRO A 823 15.99 -1.90 3.81
N GLN A 824 16.70 -2.25 2.74
CA GLN A 824 16.15 -3.01 1.62
C GLN A 824 15.65 -4.41 2.03
N GLU A 825 16.25 -5.01 3.06
CA GLU A 825 15.80 -6.28 3.63
C GLU A 825 14.40 -6.19 4.27
N GLU A 826 14.11 -5.09 4.98
CA GLU A 826 12.78 -4.85 5.56
C GLU A 826 11.75 -4.58 4.46
N ILE A 827 12.11 -3.77 3.46
CA ILE A 827 11.25 -3.48 2.30
C ILE A 827 10.90 -4.78 1.55
N ALA A 828 11.88 -5.64 1.27
CA ALA A 828 11.66 -6.91 0.58
C ALA A 828 10.74 -7.87 1.38
N GLN A 829 10.87 -7.90 2.71
CA GLN A 829 9.95 -8.67 3.57
C GLN A 829 8.51 -8.12 3.49
N LEU A 830 8.34 -6.80 3.55
CA LEU A 830 7.03 -6.15 3.43
C LEU A 830 6.41 -6.35 2.03
N GLU A 831 7.21 -6.32 0.97
CA GLU A 831 6.79 -6.64 -0.40
C GLU A 831 6.31 -8.08 -0.54
N GLN A 832 7.04 -9.06 0.03
CA GLN A 832 6.63 -10.46 0.01
C GLN A 832 5.30 -10.67 0.76
N ARG A 833 5.15 -10.05 1.93
CA ARG A 833 3.91 -10.12 2.74
C ARG A 833 2.72 -9.49 2.03
N ARG A 834 2.88 -8.30 1.45
CA ARG A 834 1.85 -7.64 0.64
C ARG A 834 1.47 -8.48 -0.58
N SER A 835 2.44 -9.09 -1.25
CA SER A 835 2.18 -9.91 -2.45
C SER A 835 1.29 -11.11 -2.12
N ARG A 836 1.54 -11.78 -0.98
CA ARG A 836 0.71 -12.87 -0.46
C ARG A 836 -0.73 -12.43 -0.17
N HIS A 837 -0.92 -11.38 0.64
CA HIS A 837 -2.27 -10.89 0.95
C HIS A 837 -3.05 -10.39 -0.28
N LEU A 838 -2.34 -9.85 -1.28
CA LEU A 838 -2.92 -9.40 -2.54
C LEU A 838 -3.37 -10.59 -3.42
N GLU A 839 -2.68 -11.73 -3.34
CA GLU A 839 -3.09 -12.99 -3.96
C GLU A 839 -4.31 -13.58 -3.22
N GLU A 840 -4.25 -13.69 -1.88
CA GLU A 840 -5.38 -14.11 -1.02
C GLU A 840 -6.66 -13.28 -1.29
N CYS A 841 -6.55 -11.96 -1.44
CA CYS A 841 -7.68 -11.09 -1.75
C CYS A 841 -8.25 -11.30 -3.16
N ARG A 842 -7.41 -11.66 -4.14
CA ARG A 842 -7.88 -11.99 -5.50
C ARG A 842 -8.60 -13.32 -5.52
N ASP A 843 -8.06 -14.33 -4.86
CA ASP A 843 -8.68 -15.65 -4.77
C ASP A 843 -10.01 -15.60 -4.01
N ALA A 844 -10.07 -14.80 -2.94
CA ALA A 844 -11.32 -14.52 -2.23
C ALA A 844 -12.36 -13.81 -3.12
N LEU A 845 -11.96 -12.79 -3.89
CA LEU A 845 -12.87 -12.08 -4.80
C LEU A 845 -13.32 -12.97 -5.98
N HIS A 846 -12.44 -13.80 -6.52
CA HIS A 846 -12.78 -14.80 -7.53
C HIS A 846 -13.77 -15.84 -6.99
N SER A 847 -13.57 -16.32 -5.76
CA SER A 847 -14.50 -17.22 -5.09
C SER A 847 -15.89 -16.58 -4.88
N ASP A 848 -15.94 -15.33 -4.41
CA ASP A 848 -17.19 -14.57 -4.26
C ASP A 848 -17.90 -14.34 -5.60
N ILE A 849 -17.16 -14.08 -6.69
CA ILE A 849 -17.69 -14.01 -8.06
C ILE A 849 -18.38 -15.33 -8.42
N GLU A 850 -17.74 -16.47 -8.21
CA GLU A 850 -18.29 -17.79 -8.56
C GLU A 850 -19.42 -18.25 -7.63
N VAL A 851 -19.46 -17.78 -6.38
CA VAL A 851 -20.65 -17.94 -5.50
C VAL A 851 -21.81 -17.11 -6.05
N THR A 852 -21.60 -15.82 -6.32
CA THR A 852 -22.64 -14.90 -6.80
C THR A 852 -23.19 -15.34 -8.17
N ARG A 853 -22.32 -15.82 -9.08
CA ARG A 853 -22.72 -16.40 -10.37
C ARG A 853 -23.68 -17.58 -10.18
N ARG A 854 -23.35 -18.53 -9.29
CA ARG A 854 -24.22 -19.68 -8.96
C ARG A 854 -25.55 -19.27 -8.34
N GLU A 855 -25.56 -18.25 -7.49
CA GLU A 855 -26.80 -17.72 -6.90
C GLU A 855 -27.72 -17.07 -7.94
N ILE A 856 -27.16 -16.34 -8.91
CA ILE A 856 -27.93 -15.79 -10.04
C ILE A 856 -28.54 -16.90 -10.89
N GLU A 857 -27.76 -17.90 -11.32
CA GLU A 857 -28.28 -19.00 -12.15
C GLU A 857 -29.32 -19.84 -11.39
N SER A 858 -29.14 -20.06 -10.09
CA SER A 858 -30.14 -20.68 -9.21
C SER A 858 -31.42 -19.84 -9.14
N ALA A 859 -31.32 -18.54 -8.93
CA ALA A 859 -32.47 -17.64 -8.89
C ALA A 859 -33.22 -17.59 -10.24
N VAL A 860 -32.53 -17.75 -11.37
CA VAL A 860 -33.17 -17.88 -12.69
C VAL A 860 -33.86 -19.24 -12.86
N ALA A 861 -33.25 -20.33 -12.38
CA ALA A 861 -33.85 -21.66 -12.42
C ALA A 861 -35.16 -21.76 -11.60
N TYR A 862 -35.21 -21.11 -10.43
CA TYR A 862 -36.44 -20.94 -9.64
C TYR A 862 -37.36 -19.80 -10.15
N GLY A 863 -37.02 -19.15 -11.27
CA GLY A 863 -37.81 -18.08 -11.88
C GLY A 863 -37.90 -16.78 -11.06
N ILE A 864 -37.07 -16.65 -10.01
CA ILE A 864 -36.96 -15.49 -9.11
C ILE A 864 -36.45 -14.27 -9.87
N LEU A 865 -35.43 -14.47 -10.72
CA LEU A 865 -34.93 -13.47 -11.66
C LEU A 865 -35.44 -13.73 -13.08
N ARG A 866 -35.57 -12.65 -13.87
CA ARG A 866 -35.83 -12.71 -15.31
C ARG A 866 -34.52 -12.72 -16.10
N GLU A 867 -34.56 -13.23 -17.32
CA GLU A 867 -33.38 -13.27 -18.22
C GLU A 867 -32.76 -11.87 -18.44
N THR A 868 -33.57 -10.81 -18.46
CA THR A 868 -33.06 -9.43 -18.58
C THR A 868 -32.31 -8.95 -17.34
N GLU A 869 -32.69 -9.41 -16.15
CA GLU A 869 -32.02 -9.09 -14.89
C GLU A 869 -30.73 -9.92 -14.77
N ARG A 870 -30.80 -11.22 -15.10
CA ARG A 870 -29.65 -12.11 -15.23
C ARG A 870 -28.55 -11.51 -16.11
N LEU A 871 -28.89 -11.04 -17.32
CA LEU A 871 -27.91 -10.46 -18.25
C LEU A 871 -27.21 -9.22 -17.68
N ASN A 872 -27.93 -8.36 -16.93
CA ASN A 872 -27.33 -7.19 -16.29
C ASN A 872 -26.38 -7.59 -15.15
N LEU A 873 -26.83 -8.48 -14.25
CA LEU A 873 -26.03 -8.95 -13.12
C LEU A 873 -24.78 -9.72 -13.56
N ILE A 874 -24.87 -10.53 -14.63
CA ILE A 874 -23.72 -11.20 -15.23
C ILE A 874 -22.77 -10.19 -15.89
N ALA A 875 -23.26 -9.12 -16.52
CA ALA A 875 -22.39 -8.05 -17.04
C ALA A 875 -21.67 -7.29 -15.92
N ASP A 876 -22.34 -7.05 -14.79
CA ASP A 876 -21.74 -6.46 -13.59
C ASP A 876 -20.65 -7.36 -12.98
N ILE A 877 -20.88 -8.67 -12.90
CA ILE A 877 -19.86 -9.65 -12.48
C ILE A 877 -18.68 -9.67 -13.44
N GLN A 878 -18.94 -9.71 -14.75
CA GLN A 878 -17.89 -9.70 -15.77
C GLN A 878 -17.05 -8.42 -15.72
N ALA A 879 -17.63 -7.27 -15.38
CA ALA A 879 -16.85 -6.05 -15.17
C ALA A 879 -15.85 -6.21 -14.01
N ILE A 880 -16.28 -6.73 -12.87
CA ILE A 880 -15.42 -7.00 -11.70
C ILE A 880 -14.34 -8.05 -12.04
N GLU A 881 -14.72 -9.13 -12.74
CA GLU A 881 -13.82 -10.21 -13.18
C GLU A 881 -12.71 -9.70 -14.12
N ASN A 882 -13.05 -8.81 -15.06
CA ASN A 882 -12.08 -8.17 -15.96
C ASN A 882 -11.14 -7.19 -15.24
N GLU A 883 -11.61 -6.54 -14.17
CA GLU A 883 -10.81 -5.57 -13.39
C GLU A 883 -9.93 -6.25 -12.33
N LEU A 884 -10.27 -7.46 -11.88
CA LEU A 884 -9.60 -8.25 -10.83
C LEU A 884 -8.05 -8.24 -10.83
N PRO A 885 -7.34 -8.36 -11.98
CA PRO A 885 -5.87 -8.28 -11.98
C PRO A 885 -5.34 -6.90 -11.55
N ASN A 886 -6.10 -5.85 -11.85
CA ASN A 886 -5.79 -4.45 -11.62
C ASN A 886 -6.35 -3.91 -10.29
N THR A 887 -7.40 -4.52 -9.74
CA THR A 887 -8.00 -4.16 -8.45
C THR A 887 -6.95 -4.07 -7.35
N ARG A 888 -7.02 -3.01 -6.53
CA ARG A 888 -6.17 -2.79 -5.36
C ARG A 888 -6.98 -2.47 -4.11
N LEU A 889 -8.08 -1.75 -4.24
CA LEU A 889 -9.12 -1.63 -3.21
C LEU A 889 -10.21 -2.68 -3.46
N PHE A 890 -10.26 -3.74 -2.65
CA PHE A 890 -11.17 -4.86 -2.90
C PHE A 890 -12.56 -4.68 -2.27
N ILE A 891 -12.68 -3.86 -1.22
CA ILE A 891 -13.94 -3.66 -0.47
C ILE A 891 -15.11 -3.36 -1.41
N ALA A 892 -14.99 -2.35 -2.29
CA ALA A 892 -16.08 -1.93 -3.17
C ALA A 892 -16.57 -3.05 -4.12
N SER A 893 -15.68 -3.95 -4.54
CA SER A 893 -16.05 -5.11 -5.37
C SER A 893 -16.80 -6.17 -4.54
N HIS A 894 -16.32 -6.49 -3.34
CA HIS A 894 -17.04 -7.42 -2.45
C HIS A 894 -18.40 -6.86 -2.01
N THR A 895 -18.50 -5.57 -1.67
CA THR A 895 -19.77 -4.92 -1.32
C THR A 895 -20.77 -5.07 -2.47
N LYS A 896 -20.39 -4.74 -3.71
CA LYS A 896 -21.28 -4.90 -4.87
C LYS A 896 -21.75 -6.36 -5.07
N LEU A 897 -20.90 -7.36 -4.82
CA LEU A 897 -21.29 -8.78 -4.89
C LEU A 897 -22.19 -9.20 -3.72
N VAL A 898 -21.99 -8.65 -2.53
CA VAL A 898 -22.88 -8.86 -1.37
C VAL A 898 -24.24 -8.22 -1.62
N ASP A 899 -24.29 -7.00 -2.14
CA ASP A 899 -25.53 -6.30 -2.49
C ASP A 899 -26.36 -7.10 -3.50
N ILE A 900 -25.73 -7.63 -4.56
CA ILE A 900 -26.39 -8.50 -5.56
C ILE A 900 -26.99 -9.76 -4.90
N ARG A 901 -26.27 -10.41 -3.99
CA ARG A 901 -26.77 -11.60 -3.26
C ARG A 901 -27.92 -11.23 -2.33
N GLN A 902 -27.85 -10.09 -1.65
CA GLN A 902 -28.91 -9.59 -0.78
C GLN A 902 -30.18 -9.23 -1.57
N ASP A 903 -30.05 -8.56 -2.72
CA ASP A 903 -31.19 -8.25 -3.61
C ASP A 903 -31.92 -9.53 -4.06
N ILE A 904 -31.16 -10.60 -4.38
CA ILE A 904 -31.71 -11.92 -4.75
C ILE A 904 -32.41 -12.57 -3.56
N ALA A 905 -31.82 -12.51 -2.36
CA ALA A 905 -32.42 -13.05 -1.13
C ALA A 905 -33.72 -12.32 -0.76
N ASP A 906 -33.75 -10.99 -0.89
CA ASP A 906 -34.91 -10.15 -0.61
C ASP A 906 -36.04 -10.36 -1.63
N GLU A 907 -35.73 -10.57 -2.92
CA GLU A 907 -36.71 -10.96 -3.94
C GLU A 907 -37.28 -12.37 -3.67
N ARG A 908 -36.42 -13.34 -3.33
CA ARG A 908 -36.85 -14.69 -2.92
C ARG A 908 -37.81 -14.63 -1.73
N GLN A 909 -37.47 -13.86 -0.70
CA GLN A 909 -38.31 -13.71 0.50
C GLN A 909 -39.64 -13.04 0.17
N ARG A 910 -39.65 -11.98 -0.66
CA ARG A 910 -40.89 -11.32 -1.11
C ARG A 910 -41.81 -12.26 -1.90
N ARG A 911 -41.27 -13.17 -2.71
CA ARG A 911 -42.04 -14.18 -3.45
C ARG A 911 -42.60 -15.30 -2.58
N LEU A 912 -41.80 -15.83 -1.64
CA LEU A 912 -42.27 -16.81 -0.66
C LEU A 912 -43.41 -16.23 0.17
N GLU A 913 -43.29 -14.98 0.62
CA GLU A 913 -44.34 -14.33 1.42
C GLU A 913 -45.60 -14.03 0.59
N SER A 914 -45.45 -13.57 -0.65
CA SER A 914 -46.58 -13.44 -1.59
C SER A 914 -47.29 -14.79 -1.83
N THR A 915 -46.55 -15.88 -1.91
CA THR A 915 -47.10 -17.24 -2.09
C THR A 915 -47.82 -17.73 -0.82
N ARG A 916 -47.31 -17.44 0.38
CA ARG A 916 -47.99 -17.70 1.66
C ARG A 916 -49.28 -16.90 1.81
N GLN A 917 -49.27 -15.61 1.43
CA GLN A 917 -50.47 -14.78 1.39
C GLN A 917 -51.51 -15.33 0.39
N ARG A 918 -51.06 -15.82 -0.78
CA ARG A 918 -51.91 -16.46 -1.79
C ARG A 918 -52.49 -17.80 -1.29
N LEU A 919 -51.72 -18.63 -0.59
CA LEU A 919 -52.22 -19.84 0.09
C LEU A 919 -53.31 -19.46 1.11
N THR A 920 -53.04 -18.47 1.96
CA THR A 920 -53.97 -17.99 3.00
C THR A 920 -55.25 -17.38 2.44
N SER A 921 -55.16 -16.72 1.27
CA SER A 921 -56.31 -16.13 0.55
C SER A 921 -57.09 -17.14 -0.29
N SER A 922 -56.54 -18.35 -0.50
CA SER A 922 -57.21 -19.44 -1.21
C SER A 922 -58.20 -20.17 -0.28
N LYS A 923 -59.03 -21.06 -0.84
CA LYS A 923 -59.94 -21.92 -0.05
C LYS A 923 -59.23 -23.13 0.61
N ILE A 924 -57.90 -23.15 0.60
CA ILE A 924 -57.05 -24.24 1.09
C ILE A 924 -56.63 -23.90 2.54
N GLY A 925 -57.54 -24.12 3.49
CA GLY A 925 -57.25 -23.95 4.92
C GLY A 925 -56.47 -25.12 5.54
N PRO A 926 -56.15 -25.06 6.85
CA PRO A 926 -55.39 -26.08 7.56
C PRO A 926 -55.98 -27.50 7.49
N ASP A 927 -57.30 -27.62 7.37
CA ASP A 927 -58.01 -28.89 7.26
C ASP A 927 -57.95 -29.51 5.85
N HIS A 928 -57.38 -28.81 4.86
CA HIS A 928 -57.30 -29.29 3.48
C HIS A 928 -56.06 -30.19 3.29
N PRO A 929 -56.18 -31.39 2.69
CA PRO A 929 -55.09 -32.36 2.61
C PRO A 929 -53.85 -31.90 1.81
N ALA A 930 -53.98 -30.86 0.98
CA ALA A 930 -52.86 -30.23 0.29
C ALA A 930 -52.03 -29.27 1.17
N TYR A 931 -52.63 -28.68 2.22
CA TYR A 931 -52.07 -27.56 2.97
C TYR A 931 -50.70 -27.88 3.58
N THR A 932 -50.58 -29.04 4.24
CA THR A 932 -49.32 -29.48 4.87
C THR A 932 -48.19 -29.68 3.87
N ARG A 933 -48.49 -30.14 2.64
CA ARG A 933 -47.48 -30.35 1.58
C ARG A 933 -47.05 -29.04 0.93
N ILE A 934 -47.99 -28.10 0.72
CA ILE A 934 -47.66 -26.76 0.20
C ILE A 934 -46.81 -26.01 1.23
N ASN A 935 -47.13 -26.09 2.53
CA ASN A 935 -46.32 -25.47 3.57
C ASN A 935 -44.95 -26.11 3.76
N ALA A 936 -44.76 -27.40 3.48
CA ALA A 936 -43.44 -28.01 3.45
C ALA A 936 -42.58 -27.42 2.32
N LEU A 937 -43.11 -27.34 1.09
CA LEU A 937 -42.41 -26.71 -0.04
C LEU A 937 -42.07 -25.22 0.24
N LEU A 938 -42.97 -24.47 0.90
CA LEU A 938 -42.75 -23.09 1.32
C LEU A 938 -41.84 -22.93 2.56
N ALA A 939 -41.45 -24.04 3.21
CA ALA A 939 -40.40 -24.08 4.22
C ALA A 939 -39.05 -24.44 3.59
N ASP A 940 -39.05 -25.33 2.60
CA ASP A 940 -37.88 -25.74 1.82
C ASP A 940 -37.45 -24.69 0.77
N GLY A 941 -38.31 -23.69 0.50
CA GLY A 941 -38.02 -22.55 -0.37
C GLY A 941 -38.45 -22.71 -1.83
N ASP A 942 -39.19 -23.77 -2.17
CA ASP A 942 -39.72 -24.03 -3.50
C ASP A 942 -41.07 -23.30 -3.72
N ASP A 943 -40.98 -22.02 -4.06
CA ASP A 943 -42.15 -21.18 -4.35
C ASP A 943 -42.86 -21.58 -5.65
N LEU A 944 -42.12 -22.07 -6.65
CA LEU A 944 -42.66 -22.48 -7.94
C LEU A 944 -43.62 -23.67 -7.80
N THR A 945 -43.16 -24.79 -7.24
CA THR A 945 -43.99 -25.99 -7.04
C THR A 945 -45.12 -25.72 -6.05
N ALA A 946 -44.88 -24.89 -5.02
CA ALA A 946 -45.93 -24.46 -4.10
C ALA A 946 -47.05 -23.70 -4.82
N ASN A 947 -46.73 -22.78 -5.74
CA ASN A 947 -47.72 -22.07 -6.54
C ASN A 947 -48.49 -23.01 -7.48
N GLU A 948 -47.82 -23.96 -8.15
CA GLU A 948 -48.51 -24.96 -8.97
C GLU A 948 -49.46 -25.83 -8.13
N TYR A 949 -49.06 -26.22 -6.91
CA TYR A 949 -49.90 -27.00 -6.01
C TYR A 949 -51.09 -26.20 -5.44
N ILE A 950 -50.92 -24.90 -5.19
CA ILE A 950 -52.04 -23.99 -4.85
C ILE A 950 -53.04 -23.95 -6.00
N ASP A 951 -52.59 -23.84 -7.25
CA ASP A 951 -53.48 -23.79 -8.42
C ASP A 951 -54.17 -25.14 -8.67
N MET A 952 -53.43 -26.26 -8.60
CA MET A 952 -54.00 -27.60 -8.71
C MET A 952 -55.07 -27.88 -7.66
N ALA A 953 -54.80 -27.54 -6.39
CA ALA A 953 -55.75 -27.73 -5.29
C ALA A 953 -56.94 -26.77 -5.38
N SER A 954 -56.75 -25.53 -5.84
CA SER A 954 -57.83 -24.56 -6.08
C SER A 954 -58.76 -25.00 -7.22
N ASP A 955 -58.21 -25.63 -8.26
CA ASP A 955 -58.94 -26.29 -9.35
C ASP A 955 -59.61 -27.62 -8.94
N GLY A 956 -59.43 -28.08 -7.70
CA GLY A 956 -59.96 -29.36 -7.21
C GLY A 956 -59.28 -30.59 -7.80
N ARG A 957 -58.07 -30.47 -8.33
CA ARG A 957 -57.26 -31.58 -8.84
C ARG A 957 -56.46 -32.21 -7.70
N PRO A 958 -56.29 -33.55 -7.67
CA PRO A 958 -55.41 -34.18 -6.70
C PRO A 958 -53.96 -33.74 -6.94
N LEU A 959 -53.23 -33.44 -5.87
CA LEU A 959 -51.78 -33.26 -5.94
C LEU A 959 -51.10 -34.56 -6.40
N PRO A 960 -49.92 -34.50 -7.06
CA PRO A 960 -49.13 -35.69 -7.35
C PRO A 960 -48.84 -36.48 -6.07
N ASP A 961 -48.90 -37.81 -6.10
CA ASP A 961 -48.50 -38.63 -4.94
C ASP A 961 -47.08 -38.25 -4.49
N PRO A 962 -46.78 -38.24 -3.18
CA PRO A 962 -45.41 -38.03 -2.73
C PRO A 962 -44.54 -39.13 -3.34
N GLN A 963 -43.61 -38.76 -4.21
CA GLN A 963 -42.58 -39.70 -4.64
C GLN A 963 -41.85 -40.12 -3.37
N PRO A 964 -41.73 -41.42 -3.06
CA PRO A 964 -40.82 -41.82 -2.01
C PRO A 964 -39.43 -41.32 -2.41
N GLU A 965 -38.65 -40.83 -1.45
CA GLU A 965 -37.20 -40.66 -1.58
C GLU A 965 -36.57 -42.04 -1.79
N ARG A 966 -36.69 -42.55 -3.02
CA ARG A 966 -35.70 -43.42 -3.58
C ARG A 966 -34.59 -42.50 -4.00
N ASP A 967 -33.49 -42.56 -3.27
CA ASP A 967 -32.22 -42.14 -3.84
C ASP A 967 -32.08 -42.86 -5.20
N LEU A 968 -32.16 -42.07 -6.27
CA LEU A 968 -32.13 -42.57 -7.64
C LEU A 968 -30.75 -43.15 -7.95
N PHE A 969 -29.73 -42.84 -7.14
CA PHE A 969 -28.39 -43.43 -7.19
C PHE A 969 -28.41 -44.88 -6.67
N ASP A 970 -28.89 -45.11 -5.45
CA ASP A 970 -29.04 -46.45 -4.83
C ASP A 970 -30.01 -47.37 -5.60
N ALA A 971 -31.06 -46.80 -6.21
CA ALA A 971 -31.99 -47.57 -7.03
C ALA A 971 -31.41 -48.00 -8.39
N PHE A 972 -30.33 -47.36 -8.85
CA PHE A 972 -29.72 -47.59 -10.17
C PHE A 972 -28.41 -48.40 -10.08
N PHE A 973 -27.62 -48.18 -9.02
CA PHE A 973 -26.41 -48.94 -8.68
C PHE A 973 -26.66 -49.72 -7.38
N PRO A 974 -26.78 -51.07 -7.41
CA PRO A 974 -25.82 -51.95 -8.07
C PRO A 974 -26.42 -52.95 -9.07
N ASP A 975 -27.75 -53.09 -9.07
CA ASP A 975 -28.45 -54.25 -9.60
C ASP A 975 -28.63 -54.16 -11.13
N VAL A 976 -28.62 -52.95 -11.70
CA VAL A 976 -28.59 -52.73 -13.16
C VAL A 976 -27.18 -52.92 -13.70
N VAL A 977 -26.14 -52.52 -12.98
CA VAL A 977 -24.73 -52.68 -13.40
C VAL A 977 -24.31 -54.15 -13.37
N MET A 978 -24.67 -54.93 -12.34
CA MET A 978 -24.48 -56.39 -12.38
C MET A 978 -25.23 -57.05 -13.54
N LYS A 979 -26.45 -56.58 -13.86
CA LYS A 979 -27.21 -57.10 -15.00
C LYS A 979 -26.59 -56.69 -16.33
N LEU A 980 -26.00 -55.50 -16.43
CA LEU A 980 -25.26 -55.07 -17.63
C LEU A 980 -23.95 -55.84 -17.80
N SER A 981 -23.15 -56.02 -16.74
CA SER A 981 -21.90 -56.78 -16.83
C SER A 981 -22.18 -58.24 -17.20
N HIS A 982 -23.10 -58.90 -16.50
CA HIS A 982 -23.52 -60.27 -16.80
C HIS A 982 -24.16 -60.37 -18.21
N PHE A 983 -24.82 -59.32 -18.72
CA PHE A 983 -25.40 -59.28 -20.06
C PHE A 983 -24.32 -59.12 -21.15
N LEU A 984 -23.34 -58.24 -20.94
CA LEU A 984 -22.18 -58.05 -21.82
C LEU A 984 -21.27 -59.28 -21.87
N GLU A 985 -21.20 -60.07 -20.79
CA GLU A 985 -20.39 -61.28 -20.70
C GLU A 985 -21.02 -62.54 -21.34
N ASN A 986 -22.34 -62.61 -21.56
CA ASN A 986 -23.04 -63.88 -21.85
C ASN A 986 -23.96 -63.90 -23.10
N ASP A 987 -23.87 -62.91 -24.00
CA ASP A 987 -24.41 -62.94 -25.37
C ASP A 987 -25.88 -63.43 -25.49
N ALA A 988 -26.75 -62.85 -24.66
CA ALA A 988 -28.13 -63.33 -24.46
C ALA A 988 -29.12 -62.93 -25.58
N PRO A 989 -30.14 -63.77 -25.88
CA PRO A 989 -30.92 -63.63 -27.12
C PRO A 989 -31.87 -62.40 -27.18
N PRO A 990 -32.24 -61.92 -28.39
CA PRO A 990 -32.77 -60.57 -28.62
C PRO A 990 -34.05 -60.17 -27.87
N ARG A 991 -34.86 -61.15 -27.44
CA ARG A 991 -36.11 -60.88 -26.69
C ARG A 991 -35.88 -60.33 -25.27
N TYR A 992 -34.66 -60.45 -24.73
CA TYR A 992 -34.32 -59.84 -23.44
C TYR A 992 -33.96 -58.35 -23.62
N VAL A 993 -33.28 -58.00 -24.70
CA VAL A 993 -32.95 -56.61 -25.10
C VAL A 993 -34.23 -55.79 -25.28
N GLU A 994 -35.24 -56.35 -25.93
CA GLU A 994 -36.54 -55.70 -26.15
C GLU A 994 -37.31 -55.46 -24.83
N ARG A 995 -37.02 -56.21 -23.77
CA ARG A 995 -37.59 -55.99 -22.43
C ARG A 995 -36.86 -54.87 -21.70
N LEU A 996 -35.52 -54.94 -21.66
CA LEU A 996 -34.67 -53.96 -21.00
C LEU A 996 -34.80 -52.56 -21.65
N THR A 997 -34.81 -52.48 -22.98
CA THR A 997 -35.01 -51.20 -23.70
C THR A 997 -36.43 -50.62 -23.52
N ASN A 998 -37.45 -51.45 -23.28
CA ASN A 998 -38.78 -50.95 -22.94
C ASN A 998 -38.88 -50.46 -21.49
N GLU A 999 -38.17 -51.08 -20.55
CA GLU A 999 -38.01 -50.57 -19.17
C GLU A 999 -37.23 -49.25 -19.15
N MET A 1000 -36.11 -49.16 -19.88
CA MET A 1000 -35.34 -47.91 -20.05
C MET A 1000 -36.16 -46.81 -20.76
N ARG A 1001 -37.00 -47.15 -21.75
CA ARG A 1001 -37.93 -46.19 -22.38
C ARG A 1001 -39.06 -45.74 -21.46
N ALA A 1002 -39.54 -46.61 -20.57
CA ALA A 1002 -40.52 -46.23 -19.56
C ALA A 1002 -39.92 -45.23 -18.57
N PHE A 1003 -38.69 -45.50 -18.11
CA PHE A 1003 -37.90 -44.61 -17.27
C PHE A 1003 -37.64 -43.24 -17.93
N ALA A 1004 -37.11 -43.24 -19.16
CA ALA A 1004 -36.84 -42.00 -19.92
C ALA A 1004 -38.10 -41.19 -20.29
N LYS A 1005 -39.30 -41.80 -20.26
CA LYS A 1005 -40.58 -41.09 -20.42
C LYS A 1005 -41.13 -40.49 -19.13
N GLY A 1006 -40.69 -40.99 -17.97
CA GLY A 1006 -40.96 -40.33 -16.67
C GLY A 1006 -40.24 -38.98 -16.57
N ASN A 1007 -38.97 -38.94 -17.02
CA ASN A 1007 -38.08 -37.76 -16.96
C ASN A 1007 -38.39 -36.63 -17.98
N ARG A 1008 -39.65 -36.47 -18.38
CA ARG A 1008 -40.16 -35.29 -19.13
C ARG A 1008 -41.26 -34.52 -18.38
N ARG A 1009 -41.46 -34.85 -17.10
CA ARG A 1009 -42.27 -34.10 -16.13
C ARG A 1009 -41.55 -34.14 -14.78
N ASN A 1010 -40.51 -33.34 -14.71
CA ASN A 1010 -40.01 -32.56 -13.58
C ASN A 1010 -39.13 -31.48 -14.24
#